data_AF-A0AAN8F023-F1
#
_entry.id   AF-A0AAN8F023-F1
#
_cell.length_a   1.000
_cell.length_b   1.000
_cell.length_c   1.000
_cell.angle_alpha   90.00
_cell.angle_beta   90.00
_cell.angle_gamma   90.00
#
_symmetry.space_group_name_H-M   'P 1'
#
loop_
_entity.id
_entity.type
_entity.pdbx_description
1 polymer ?
#
loop_
_entity_poly.entity_id
_entity_poly.type
_entity_poly.pdbx_seq_one_letter_code
_entity_poly.pdbx_strand_id
1 'polypeptide(L)'
;MREEMMSSVVKLEPLSGVKDEGPLCYLLQIEETYLLLDCGWDDKFDMAYIDSIKSRASQISAVLITHPDQPHLGALAYLVKYCDLTAPVYCTVPVYKMGMMFMYDWINSLTSVENFELFTLDDVDVAFDRIQKLKFNQTVPLRGDSQIKITALPAGHMIGGAMWRITRHDEEDIIYAVDYNHKKERHLNGCSFDTILRPYLLITDSLNALYTQPRRKERDEQLVTTILKTVRQNGDCAIVIDTGGRVLEIAHLLDQLWANTQSGLQKYNLVMMSHVAASVVEFAKSQVEWMSDKVLKSFEMGHTNPFLLRNVKLCHSQIDLARVRSPKVVLCSGIDMECGYSRELFLEWCSDSRNSFIITGRSSERTLCSKLIYMAECLATNARTNRIVALEVKKRVRLEGAELEAYKKKKLQKDKEEARRRLEEQEKRQAELRGFDSDDDDEIMASALVAVEALCTKKKREEEQQAAAAAARENGVPSPATTSTPMIVDPTPTNDVKSEMEVEDDSFAIPGLTVAKTRAPDHLSDAPAFVPSGPAFPTRKRRPVRHNITMQAMMRYRMPFFKRFMPILLPMYPVLEEKVKWDVYGEKYRPEDYTVSKLRVHLPVPQEIIKEADDPTANMVVPIADDAPTKCITVIEKIEVNCNVEYIEFEGRSDGESTKKLIAQMKPKQLIIVHGSAQATRHLAQYCYDNNIAQVKDADLAWIDAQITARPSEVGVERENGTDSDVQPMDTDQHIDKCMLSALAGDAPFRDVVYVNDPKLSEMKQLLINMGYSAEFSSGVLYIGGVISIRRNEAGRFHIEGCAGPLYLKLRDIILEQFMVL
;
A
#
# COMPACT_ATOMS: atom_id res chain seq x y z
N MET A 1 45.09 23.04 14.77
CA MET A 1 43.70 22.67 15.14
C MET A 1 43.47 21.29 14.54
N ARG A 2 43.20 20.28 15.37
CA ARG A 2 42.48 19.08 14.92
C ARG A 2 41.04 19.36 15.30
N GLU A 3 40.11 19.29 14.35
CA GLU A 3 38.70 19.26 14.70
C GLU A 3 38.45 18.00 15.53
N GLU A 4 37.85 18.18 16.70
CA GLU A 4 37.39 17.07 17.51
C GLU A 4 36.19 16.46 16.79
N MET A 5 36.38 15.28 16.20
CA MET A 5 35.26 14.47 15.71
C MET A 5 34.35 14.15 16.91
N MET A 6 33.31 14.94 17.11
CA MET A 6 32.21 14.59 17.99
C MET A 6 31.63 13.26 17.50
N SER A 7 31.79 12.20 18.27
CA SER A 7 31.26 10.87 17.96
C SER A 7 29.74 10.96 17.83
N SER A 8 29.27 10.99 16.59
CA SER A 8 27.91 11.40 16.30
C SER A 8 26.94 10.29 16.70
N VAL A 9 25.78 10.69 17.22
CA VAL A 9 24.86 9.78 17.86
C VAL A 9 23.87 9.25 16.82
N VAL A 10 24.02 7.98 16.48
CA VAL A 10 22.97 7.18 15.83
C VAL A 10 22.24 6.41 16.94
N LYS A 11 20.91 6.36 16.90
CA LYS A 11 20.08 5.55 17.83
C LYS A 11 18.92 4.93 17.06
N LEU A 12 18.56 3.70 17.39
CA LEU A 12 17.35 3.05 16.89
C LEU A 12 16.45 2.72 18.09
N GLU A 13 15.25 3.29 18.10
CA GLU A 13 14.17 2.91 19.02
C GLU A 13 13.19 2.02 18.25
N PRO A 14 13.02 0.75 18.65
CA PRO A 14 11.99 -0.11 18.08
C PRO A 14 10.64 0.22 18.69
N LEU A 15 9.67 0.60 17.84
CA LEU A 15 8.30 0.90 18.26
C LEU A 15 7.38 -0.31 18.08
N SER A 16 7.66 -1.14 17.07
CA SER A 16 7.01 -2.45 16.85
C SER A 16 7.91 -3.39 16.03
N GLY A 17 7.52 -4.65 15.88
CA GLY A 17 8.21 -5.63 15.02
C GLY A 17 9.58 -6.07 15.57
N VAL A 18 9.65 -6.48 16.84
CA VAL A 18 10.88 -6.94 17.49
C VAL A 18 10.61 -8.18 18.35
N LYS A 19 11.42 -9.23 18.14
CA LYS A 19 11.30 -10.55 18.78
C LYS A 19 9.97 -11.27 18.47
N ASP A 20 9.16 -10.70 17.58
CA ASP A 20 7.85 -11.17 17.12
C ASP A 20 7.72 -11.09 15.58
N GLU A 21 6.63 -11.63 15.07
CA GLU A 21 6.24 -11.53 13.65
C GLU A 21 5.18 -10.41 13.46
N GLY A 22 5.30 -9.32 14.23
CA GLY A 22 4.40 -8.16 14.21
C GLY A 22 4.71 -7.14 13.11
N PRO A 23 3.87 -6.09 12.95
CA PRO A 23 4.08 -5.02 11.99
C PRO A 23 5.35 -4.22 12.27
N LEU A 24 6.00 -3.70 11.23
CA LEU A 24 7.30 -3.04 11.33
C LEU A 24 7.16 -1.54 11.58
N CYS A 25 7.87 -1.03 12.59
CA CYS A 25 8.04 0.40 12.78
C CYS A 25 9.23 0.70 13.71
N TYR A 26 10.18 1.49 13.21
CA TYR A 26 11.40 1.85 13.95
C TYR A 26 11.68 3.35 13.82
N LEU A 27 12.08 3.99 14.92
CA LEU A 27 12.51 5.39 14.91
C LEU A 27 14.05 5.44 14.91
N LEU A 28 14.63 5.82 13.76
CA LEU A 28 16.06 6.00 13.57
C LEU A 28 16.43 7.47 13.78
N GLN A 29 17.12 7.77 14.88
CA GLN A 29 17.73 9.07 15.12
C GLN A 29 19.15 9.09 14.54
N ILE A 30 19.46 10.12 13.76
CA ILE A 30 20.80 10.45 13.27
C ILE A 30 21.05 11.91 13.64
N GLU A 31 21.93 12.15 14.62
CA GLU A 31 22.16 13.48 15.20
C GLU A 31 20.85 14.08 15.73
N GLU A 32 20.38 15.21 15.17
CA GLU A 32 19.10 15.86 15.50
C GLU A 32 17.97 15.45 14.54
N THR A 33 18.25 14.63 13.52
CA THR A 33 17.27 14.19 12.53
C THR A 33 16.59 12.89 12.97
N TYR A 34 15.26 12.83 12.90
CA TYR A 34 14.48 11.64 13.23
C TYR A 34 13.82 11.07 11.97
N LEU A 35 14.12 9.82 11.64
CA LEU A 35 13.55 9.09 10.50
C LEU A 35 12.66 7.97 11.00
N LEU A 36 11.40 7.95 10.58
CA LEU A 36 10.50 6.83 10.82
C LEU A 36 10.72 5.80 9.70
N LEU A 37 11.17 4.61 10.06
CA LEU A 37 11.40 3.47 9.17
C LEU A 37 10.20 2.54 9.26
N ASP A 38 9.39 2.55 8.20
CA ASP A 38 8.07 1.92 8.12
C ASP A 38 7.08 2.37 9.22
N CYS A 39 5.79 2.16 8.96
CA CYS A 39 4.70 2.43 9.91
C CYS A 39 3.58 1.41 9.67
N GLY A 40 3.92 0.13 9.87
CA GLY A 40 2.99 -0.98 9.75
C GLY A 40 1.86 -0.94 10.77
N TRP A 41 0.81 -1.71 10.50
CA TRP A 41 -0.23 -2.04 11.47
C TRP A 41 -0.83 -3.44 11.15
N ASP A 42 -1.56 -4.01 12.10
CA ASP A 42 -2.22 -5.31 11.98
C ASP A 42 -3.70 -5.22 12.40
N ASP A 43 -4.49 -6.28 12.19
CA ASP A 43 -5.94 -6.31 12.50
C ASP A 43 -6.27 -6.18 14.01
N LYS A 44 -5.26 -6.14 14.89
CA LYS A 44 -5.45 -5.86 16.32
C LYS A 44 -5.60 -4.37 16.60
N PHE A 45 -5.15 -3.51 15.67
CA PHE A 45 -5.18 -2.06 15.77
C PHE A 45 -4.65 -1.52 17.11
N ASP A 46 -3.48 -2.02 17.56
CA ASP A 46 -2.92 -1.61 18.84
C ASP A 46 -2.62 -0.10 18.88
N MET A 47 -3.34 0.59 19.76
CA MET A 47 -3.23 2.03 19.98
C MET A 47 -2.04 2.41 20.88
N ALA A 48 -1.51 1.51 21.70
CA ALA A 48 -0.34 1.81 22.55
C ALA A 48 0.91 2.08 21.69
N TYR A 49 1.05 1.31 20.61
CA TYR A 49 2.01 1.55 19.53
C TYR A 49 1.80 2.94 18.88
N ILE A 50 0.57 3.29 18.50
CA ILE A 50 0.25 4.59 17.86
C ILE A 50 0.52 5.79 18.80
N ASP A 51 0.15 5.68 20.08
CA ASP A 51 0.40 6.75 21.07
C ASP A 51 1.89 7.01 21.30
N SER A 52 2.74 5.97 21.13
CA SER A 52 4.20 6.14 21.17
C SER A 52 4.69 7.06 20.04
N ILE A 53 4.23 6.85 18.80
CA ILE A 53 4.56 7.68 17.63
C ILE A 53 3.99 9.08 17.82
N LYS A 54 2.73 9.20 18.26
CA LYS A 54 2.02 10.47 18.45
C LYS A 54 2.78 11.43 19.36
N SER A 55 3.47 10.92 20.39
CA SER A 55 4.30 11.74 21.29
C SER A 55 5.51 12.39 20.60
N ARG A 56 5.99 11.84 19.48
CA ARG A 56 7.18 12.29 18.73
C ARG A 56 6.87 12.75 17.30
N ALA A 57 5.61 12.71 16.87
CA ALA A 57 5.21 12.96 15.47
C ALA A 57 5.68 14.30 14.90
N SER A 58 5.80 15.33 15.74
CA SER A 58 6.32 16.66 15.40
C SER A 58 7.84 16.75 15.25
N GLN A 59 8.59 15.76 15.75
CA GLN A 59 10.04 15.65 15.65
C GLN A 59 10.48 14.87 14.40
N ILE A 60 9.60 13.99 13.88
CA ILE A 60 9.87 13.15 12.72
C ILE A 60 10.14 14.03 11.50
N SER A 61 11.35 13.91 10.95
CA SER A 61 11.85 14.71 9.83
C SER A 61 11.49 14.10 8.48
N ALA A 62 11.31 12.77 8.40
CA ALA A 62 10.76 12.04 7.26
C ALA A 62 10.28 10.64 7.65
N VAL A 63 9.44 10.05 6.80
CA VAL A 63 9.04 8.63 6.85
C VAL A 63 9.57 7.91 5.61
N LEU A 64 10.17 6.74 5.79
CA LEU A 64 10.68 5.88 4.72
C LEU A 64 9.89 4.57 4.71
N ILE A 65 9.13 4.31 3.63
CA ILE A 65 8.34 3.08 3.48
C ILE A 65 9.06 2.10 2.55
N THR A 66 9.16 0.83 2.94
CA THR A 66 9.87 -0.22 2.18
C THR A 66 8.95 -1.00 1.23
N HIS A 67 7.77 -1.42 1.68
CA HIS A 67 6.86 -2.33 0.96
C HIS A 67 5.40 -1.83 0.97
N PRO A 68 4.54 -2.31 0.04
CA PRO A 68 3.18 -1.79 -0.14
C PRO A 68 2.13 -2.36 0.83
N ASP A 69 2.47 -3.31 1.68
CA ASP A 69 1.54 -4.09 2.50
C ASP A 69 1.32 -3.53 3.91
N GLN A 70 0.24 -4.00 4.56
CA GLN A 70 -0.21 -3.55 5.88
C GLN A 70 0.89 -3.59 6.96
N PRO A 71 1.75 -4.63 7.04
CA PRO A 71 2.86 -4.68 7.99
C PRO A 71 3.95 -3.61 7.80
N HIS A 72 3.93 -2.84 6.72
CA HIS A 72 4.92 -1.78 6.45
C HIS A 72 4.31 -0.37 6.37
N LEU A 73 3.05 -0.21 5.96
CA LEU A 73 2.40 1.11 5.84
C LEU A 73 0.99 1.24 6.44
N GLY A 74 0.48 0.21 7.12
CA GLY A 74 -0.91 0.15 7.59
C GLY A 74 -1.35 1.29 8.53
N ALA A 75 -0.43 1.88 9.31
CA ALA A 75 -0.74 2.98 10.22
C ALA A 75 -0.70 4.36 9.54
N LEU A 76 -0.19 4.47 8.30
CA LEU A 76 0.13 5.75 7.66
C LEU A 76 -1.07 6.71 7.58
N ALA A 77 -2.23 6.20 7.17
CA ALA A 77 -3.46 7.00 7.06
C ALA A 77 -3.90 7.57 8.42
N TYR A 78 -3.84 6.74 9.46
CA TYR A 78 -4.18 7.14 10.82
C TYR A 78 -3.19 8.20 11.37
N LEU A 79 -1.88 7.97 11.20
CA LEU A 79 -0.84 8.88 11.67
C LEU A 79 -0.92 10.26 11.01
N VAL A 80 -1.19 10.30 9.69
CA VAL A 80 -1.36 11.55 8.95
C VAL A 80 -2.62 12.33 9.38
N LYS A 81 -3.71 11.63 9.70
CA LYS A 81 -5.01 12.24 10.02
C LYS A 81 -5.19 12.63 11.49
N TYR A 82 -4.73 11.79 12.43
CA TYR A 82 -5.05 11.89 13.87
C TYR A 82 -3.84 12.11 14.78
N CYS A 83 -2.62 11.99 14.25
CA CYS A 83 -1.37 12.21 14.98
C CYS A 83 -0.56 13.41 14.45
N ASP A 84 -1.17 14.24 13.58
CA ASP A 84 -0.57 15.43 12.98
C ASP A 84 0.80 15.21 12.34
N LEU A 85 1.01 14.04 11.72
CA LEU A 85 2.26 13.71 11.02
C LEU A 85 2.42 14.59 9.77
N THR A 86 3.20 15.67 9.89
CA THR A 86 3.51 16.62 8.81
C THR A 86 4.76 16.27 8.01
N ALA A 87 5.50 15.23 8.42
CA ALA A 87 6.74 14.81 7.80
C ALA A 87 6.56 14.39 6.33
N PRO A 88 7.52 14.68 5.43
CA PRO A 88 7.52 14.11 4.10
C PRO A 88 7.68 12.59 4.14
N VAL A 89 6.81 11.87 3.44
CA VAL A 89 6.85 10.41 3.29
C VAL A 89 7.55 10.08 1.97
N TYR A 90 8.42 9.07 1.97
CA TYR A 90 9.15 8.62 0.78
C TYR A 90 8.91 7.13 0.54
N CYS A 91 8.60 6.77 -0.71
CA CYS A 91 8.53 5.38 -1.16
C CYS A 91 8.76 5.30 -2.68
N THR A 92 8.79 4.10 -3.25
CA THR A 92 8.92 3.91 -4.71
C THR A 92 7.58 4.07 -5.44
N VAL A 93 7.61 4.30 -6.75
CA VAL A 93 6.38 4.43 -7.56
C VAL A 93 5.42 3.22 -7.42
N PRO A 94 5.88 1.95 -7.42
CA PRO A 94 4.98 0.82 -7.20
C PRO A 94 4.50 0.71 -5.76
N VAL A 95 5.35 1.00 -4.75
CA VAL A 95 4.93 1.00 -3.34
C VAL A 95 3.81 2.02 -3.11
N TYR A 96 3.88 3.19 -3.74
CA TYR A 96 2.77 4.16 -3.73
C TYR A 96 1.49 3.58 -4.35
N LYS A 97 1.50 3.10 -5.60
CA LYS A 97 0.26 2.63 -6.26
C LYS A 97 -0.30 1.33 -5.68
N MET A 98 0.55 0.35 -5.39
CA MET A 98 0.11 -0.91 -4.77
C MET A 98 -0.29 -0.68 -3.31
N GLY A 99 0.39 0.21 -2.58
CA GLY A 99 0.02 0.57 -1.21
C GLY A 99 -1.40 1.10 -1.08
N MET A 100 -1.84 1.95 -2.02
CA MET A 100 -3.26 2.37 -2.09
C MET A 100 -4.18 1.16 -2.27
N MET A 101 -3.82 0.19 -3.14
CA MET A 101 -4.64 -1.00 -3.38
C MET A 101 -4.73 -1.90 -2.14
N PHE A 102 -3.62 -2.12 -1.43
CA PHE A 102 -3.61 -2.85 -0.16
C PHE A 102 -4.52 -2.18 0.88
N MET A 103 -4.40 -0.86 1.06
CA MET A 103 -5.22 -0.11 2.02
C MET A 103 -6.70 -0.11 1.64
N TYR A 104 -7.04 0.09 0.36
CA TYR A 104 -8.42 0.01 -0.12
C TYR A 104 -9.02 -1.38 0.07
N ASP A 105 -8.29 -2.44 -0.26
CA ASP A 105 -8.77 -3.82 -0.11
C ASP A 105 -8.99 -4.17 1.37
N TRP A 106 -8.09 -3.71 2.25
CA TRP A 106 -8.19 -3.92 3.70
C TRP A 106 -9.37 -3.16 4.32
N ILE A 107 -9.53 -1.86 4.04
CA ILE A 107 -10.67 -1.07 4.54
C ILE A 107 -12.00 -1.65 4.05
N ASN A 108 -12.10 -2.05 2.78
CA ASN A 108 -13.32 -2.68 2.26
C ASN A 108 -13.58 -4.05 2.91
N SER A 109 -12.54 -4.85 3.14
CA SER A 109 -12.60 -6.15 3.81
C SER A 109 -12.99 -6.07 5.29
N LEU A 110 -12.65 -4.97 5.98
CA LEU A 110 -13.08 -4.69 7.35
C LEU A 110 -14.52 -4.16 7.35
N THR A 111 -14.80 -3.18 6.50
CA THR A 111 -16.13 -2.55 6.38
C THR A 111 -17.22 -3.56 5.98
N SER A 112 -16.88 -4.61 5.22
CA SER A 112 -17.82 -5.67 4.85
C SER A 112 -18.32 -6.47 6.06
N VAL A 113 -17.50 -6.66 7.10
CA VAL A 113 -17.84 -7.49 8.28
C VAL A 113 -18.12 -6.69 9.55
N GLU A 114 -17.49 -5.54 9.75
CA GLU A 114 -17.59 -4.69 10.93
C GLU A 114 -17.79 -3.20 10.62
N ASN A 115 -18.18 -2.42 11.62
CA ASN A 115 -18.26 -0.96 11.50
C ASN A 115 -16.88 -0.37 11.80
N PHE A 116 -16.04 -0.33 10.78
CA PHE A 116 -14.69 0.24 10.85
C PHE A 116 -14.76 1.77 10.87
N GLU A 117 -14.26 2.40 11.94
CA GLU A 117 -14.33 3.85 12.17
C GLU A 117 -12.96 4.51 12.40
N LEU A 118 -11.84 3.75 12.31
CA LEU A 118 -10.50 4.28 12.60
C LEU A 118 -9.99 5.27 11.53
N PHE A 119 -10.17 4.94 10.25
CA PHE A 119 -9.83 5.81 9.13
C PHE A 119 -10.66 5.43 7.88
N THR A 120 -10.83 6.37 6.97
CA THR A 120 -11.64 6.22 5.75
C THR A 120 -10.78 6.08 4.49
N LEU A 121 -11.40 5.75 3.34
CA LEU A 121 -10.72 5.76 2.04
C LEU A 121 -10.17 7.16 1.72
N ASP A 122 -10.95 8.21 1.99
CA ASP A 122 -10.52 9.61 1.84
C ASP A 122 -9.27 9.94 2.68
N ASP A 123 -9.12 9.33 3.87
CA ASP A 123 -7.94 9.51 4.72
C ASP A 123 -6.69 8.82 4.14
N VAL A 124 -6.87 7.68 3.47
CA VAL A 124 -5.80 7.02 2.70
C VAL A 124 -5.35 7.94 1.58
N ASP A 125 -6.27 8.52 0.80
CA ASP A 125 -5.92 9.41 -0.32
C ASP A 125 -5.14 10.64 0.17
N VAL A 126 -5.62 11.30 1.23
CA VAL A 126 -4.93 12.45 1.85
C VAL A 126 -3.54 12.08 2.38
N ALA A 127 -3.34 10.85 2.87
CA ALA A 127 -2.04 10.39 3.32
C ALA A 127 -1.10 10.04 2.15
N PHE A 128 -1.60 9.36 1.12
CA PHE A 128 -0.82 8.98 -0.04
C PHE A 128 -0.45 10.19 -0.90
N ASP A 129 -1.27 11.24 -0.97
CA ASP A 129 -0.94 12.50 -1.66
C ASP A 129 0.28 13.24 -1.07
N ARG A 130 0.66 12.96 0.18
CA ARG A 130 1.88 13.49 0.81
C ARG A 130 3.16 12.74 0.39
N ILE A 131 3.03 11.61 -0.31
CA ILE A 131 4.16 10.72 -0.64
C ILE A 131 5.00 11.25 -1.81
N GLN A 132 6.29 11.43 -1.54
CA GLN A 132 7.32 11.71 -2.53
C GLN A 132 7.80 10.39 -3.16
N LYS A 133 7.31 10.15 -4.37
CA LYS A 133 7.60 8.96 -5.20
C LYS A 133 9.02 9.01 -5.76
N LEU A 134 9.82 7.99 -5.47
CA LEU A 134 11.20 7.82 -5.94
C LEU A 134 11.33 6.70 -6.98
N LYS A 135 12.40 6.75 -7.79
CA LYS A 135 12.90 5.62 -8.59
C LYS A 135 14.02 4.87 -7.87
N PHE A 136 14.25 3.60 -8.20
CA PHE A 136 15.42 2.88 -7.69
C PHE A 136 16.73 3.59 -8.08
N ASN A 137 17.70 3.56 -7.17
CA ASN A 137 18.99 4.26 -7.27
C ASN A 137 18.89 5.80 -7.39
N GLN A 138 17.71 6.39 -7.19
CA GLN A 138 17.56 7.84 -7.10
C GLN A 138 17.96 8.31 -5.70
N THR A 139 19.10 9.00 -5.61
CA THR A 139 19.53 9.67 -4.37
C THR A 139 18.82 11.01 -4.22
N VAL A 140 18.18 11.26 -3.07
CA VAL A 140 17.50 12.52 -2.75
C VAL A 140 18.04 13.05 -1.41
N PRO A 141 18.45 14.32 -1.31
CA PRO A 141 18.78 14.94 -0.02
C PRO A 141 17.50 15.12 0.82
N LEU A 142 17.60 14.87 2.12
CA LEU A 142 16.49 15.12 3.04
C LEU A 142 16.17 16.62 3.10
N ARG A 143 14.93 16.99 3.42
CA ARG A 143 14.55 18.40 3.60
C ARG A 143 15.07 18.93 4.94
N GLY A 144 15.93 19.94 4.88
CA GLY A 144 16.53 20.60 6.05
C GLY A 144 18.00 20.92 5.80
N ASP A 145 18.70 21.39 6.83
CA ASP A 145 20.17 21.55 6.83
C ASP A 145 20.92 20.22 7.13
N SER A 146 20.17 19.11 7.23
CA SER A 146 20.72 17.76 7.45
C SER A 146 21.57 17.31 6.27
N GLN A 147 22.82 16.91 6.52
CA GLN A 147 23.73 16.33 5.51
C GLN A 147 23.42 14.84 5.20
N ILE A 148 22.12 14.50 5.16
CA ILE A 148 21.60 13.15 5.00
C ILE A 148 20.96 13.01 3.61
N LYS A 149 21.30 11.93 2.92
CA LYS A 149 20.77 11.58 1.60
C LYS A 149 20.16 10.19 1.65
N ILE A 150 18.96 10.02 1.10
CA ILE A 150 18.25 8.75 1.02
C ILE A 150 18.31 8.21 -0.40
N THR A 151 18.51 6.89 -0.56
CA THR A 151 18.44 6.16 -1.84
C THR A 151 17.62 4.90 -1.66
N ALA A 152 16.60 4.70 -2.49
CA ALA A 152 15.87 3.43 -2.57
C ALA A 152 16.62 2.42 -3.45
N LEU A 153 16.90 1.23 -2.92
CA LEU A 153 17.53 0.10 -3.61
C LEU A 153 16.52 -1.06 -3.72
N PRO A 154 16.52 -1.89 -4.77
CA PRO A 154 15.53 -2.97 -4.90
C PRO A 154 15.72 -4.07 -3.85
N ALA A 155 14.62 -4.44 -3.17
CA ALA A 155 14.55 -5.54 -2.19
C ALA A 155 14.14 -6.89 -2.83
N GLY A 156 13.39 -6.88 -3.94
CA GLY A 156 13.06 -8.09 -4.71
C GLY A 156 11.92 -8.98 -4.16
N HIS A 157 11.29 -8.61 -3.05
CA HIS A 157 10.19 -9.35 -2.42
C HIS A 157 8.81 -9.03 -3.04
N MET A 158 8.44 -7.75 -3.07
CA MET A 158 7.26 -7.24 -3.78
C MET A 158 7.65 -6.25 -4.88
N ILE A 159 6.73 -5.97 -5.82
CA ILE A 159 6.98 -4.99 -6.89
C ILE A 159 7.28 -3.60 -6.30
N GLY A 160 8.42 -3.02 -6.70
CA GLY A 160 8.94 -1.77 -6.14
C GLY A 160 9.43 -1.82 -4.70
N GLY A 161 9.36 -2.98 -4.01
CA GLY A 161 9.85 -3.15 -2.64
C GLY A 161 11.31 -2.72 -2.52
N ALA A 162 11.62 -1.95 -1.47
CA ALA A 162 12.85 -1.18 -1.38
C ALA A 162 13.60 -1.36 -0.05
N MET A 163 14.91 -1.52 -0.14
CA MET A 163 15.86 -1.30 0.95
C MET A 163 16.31 0.16 0.92
N TRP A 164 16.45 0.80 2.07
CA TRP A 164 16.89 2.19 2.16
C TRP A 164 18.37 2.29 2.49
N ARG A 165 19.14 2.92 1.59
CA ARG A 165 20.48 3.42 1.91
C ARG A 165 20.36 4.88 2.34
N ILE A 166 20.73 5.14 3.58
CA ILE A 166 20.75 6.45 4.22
C ILE A 166 22.23 6.83 4.36
N THR A 167 22.71 7.67 3.44
CA THR A 167 24.10 8.12 3.40
C THR A 167 24.24 9.43 4.19
N ARG A 168 25.17 9.45 5.15
CA ARG A 168 25.48 10.57 6.03
C ARG A 168 26.86 11.15 5.68
N HIS A 169 26.94 12.48 5.54
CA HIS A 169 28.16 13.23 5.19
C HIS A 169 28.91 12.71 3.95
N ASP A 170 28.23 12.00 3.04
CA ASP A 170 28.81 11.28 1.89
C ASP A 170 29.88 10.23 2.23
N GLU A 171 30.02 9.83 3.50
CA GLU A 171 31.03 8.86 3.98
C GLU A 171 30.47 7.65 4.72
N GLU A 172 29.31 7.76 5.38
CA GLU A 172 28.72 6.69 6.20
C GLU A 172 27.37 6.23 5.65
N ASP A 173 27.32 4.99 5.15
CA ASP A 173 26.07 4.34 4.75
C ASP A 173 25.44 3.58 5.92
N ILE A 174 24.21 3.96 6.27
CA ILE A 174 23.29 3.19 7.10
C ILE A 174 22.31 2.49 6.15
N ILE A 175 22.18 1.17 6.27
CA ILE A 175 21.31 0.34 5.42
C ILE A 175 20.16 -0.19 6.26
N TYR A 176 18.93 0.15 5.87
CA TYR A 176 17.72 -0.51 6.35
C TYR A 176 17.21 -1.47 5.28
N ALA A 177 17.29 -2.77 5.57
CA ALA A 177 17.01 -3.85 4.64
C ALA A 177 16.23 -4.97 5.34
N VAL A 178 14.91 -4.81 5.43
CA VAL A 178 13.96 -5.84 5.86
C VAL A 178 13.34 -6.52 4.64
N ASP A 179 12.88 -7.76 4.81
CA ASP A 179 12.02 -8.46 3.84
C ASP A 179 12.59 -8.53 2.41
N TYR A 180 13.89 -8.76 2.28
CA TYR A 180 14.56 -8.83 0.97
C TYR A 180 14.68 -10.26 0.41
N ASN A 181 14.72 -10.36 -0.92
CA ASN A 181 14.87 -11.61 -1.65
C ASN A 181 16.06 -11.55 -2.61
N HIS A 182 17.08 -12.36 -2.36
CA HIS A 182 18.24 -12.47 -3.26
C HIS A 182 17.98 -13.34 -4.51
N LYS A 183 16.91 -14.14 -4.53
CA LYS A 183 16.59 -15.03 -5.66
C LYS A 183 15.85 -14.26 -6.76
N LYS A 184 16.18 -14.54 -8.02
CA LYS A 184 15.42 -14.04 -9.17
C LYS A 184 14.13 -14.86 -9.35
N GLU A 185 13.00 -14.18 -9.47
CA GLU A 185 11.67 -14.81 -9.54
C GLU A 185 11.16 -14.92 -10.99
N ARG A 186 9.84 -14.94 -11.28
CA ARG A 186 9.34 -14.73 -12.66
C ARG A 186 9.31 -13.25 -12.96
N HIS A 187 8.64 -12.47 -12.10
CA HIS A 187 8.37 -11.07 -12.36
C HIS A 187 9.39 -10.10 -11.74
N LEU A 188 10.17 -10.50 -10.72
CA LEU A 188 11.17 -9.62 -10.07
C LEU A 188 12.62 -10.11 -10.21
N ASN A 189 13.53 -9.15 -10.23
CA ASN A 189 14.96 -9.37 -9.96
C ASN A 189 15.17 -9.50 -8.44
N GLY A 190 16.26 -10.16 -8.04
CA GLY A 190 16.67 -10.20 -6.63
C GLY A 190 17.27 -8.88 -6.14
N CYS A 191 17.43 -8.74 -4.83
CA CYS A 191 17.94 -7.57 -4.14
C CYS A 191 19.37 -7.16 -4.58
N SER A 192 19.66 -5.87 -4.63
CA SER A 192 20.96 -5.34 -5.08
C SER A 192 21.94 -5.07 -3.93
N PHE A 193 22.33 -6.10 -3.16
CA PHE A 193 23.41 -5.97 -2.17
C PHE A 193 24.80 -5.75 -2.78
N ASP A 194 25.01 -6.08 -4.06
CA ASP A 194 26.30 -5.92 -4.74
C ASP A 194 26.82 -4.46 -4.76
N THR A 195 25.92 -3.47 -4.60
CA THR A 195 26.27 -2.05 -4.51
C THR A 195 26.64 -1.58 -3.10
N ILE A 196 26.45 -2.43 -2.08
CA ILE A 196 26.63 -2.11 -0.66
C ILE A 196 27.96 -2.72 -0.18
N LEU A 197 28.97 -1.87 -0.02
CA LEU A 197 30.31 -2.29 0.42
C LEU A 197 30.56 -1.82 1.86
N ARG A 198 30.49 -2.76 2.81
CA ARG A 198 30.87 -2.56 4.22
C ARG A 198 30.20 -1.34 4.90
N PRO A 199 28.85 -1.33 5.01
CA PRO A 199 28.13 -0.20 5.59
C PRO A 199 28.49 0.03 7.06
N TYR A 200 28.24 1.24 7.55
CA TYR A 200 28.44 1.59 8.95
C TYR A 200 27.50 0.79 9.84
N LEU A 201 26.20 0.83 9.52
CA LEU A 201 25.15 0.10 10.22
C LEU A 201 24.29 -0.65 9.20
N LEU A 202 24.06 -1.93 9.46
CA LEU A 202 23.01 -2.72 8.79
C LEU A 202 21.90 -3.01 9.80
N ILE A 203 20.67 -2.65 9.45
CA ILE A 203 19.44 -3.04 10.13
C ILE A 203 18.74 -4.06 9.22
N THR A 204 18.59 -5.30 9.68
CA THR A 204 18.07 -6.44 8.90
C THR A 204 17.04 -7.24 9.69
N ASP A 205 16.09 -7.86 9.00
CA ASP A 205 15.16 -8.79 9.64
C ASP A 205 15.82 -10.13 10.03
N SER A 206 15.17 -10.89 10.92
CA SER A 206 15.50 -12.29 11.20
C SER A 206 14.36 -13.29 10.98
N LEU A 207 13.27 -12.88 10.29
CA LEU A 207 12.05 -13.68 10.11
C LEU A 207 12.32 -15.07 9.51
N ASN A 208 13.29 -15.16 8.60
CA ASN A 208 13.71 -16.41 7.96
C ASN A 208 15.03 -16.99 8.48
N ALA A 209 15.60 -16.48 9.57
CA ALA A 209 16.95 -16.89 10.01
C ALA A 209 17.07 -18.38 10.40
N LEU A 210 15.96 -19.04 10.76
CA LEU A 210 15.87 -20.49 11.02
C LEU A 210 15.34 -21.29 9.82
N TYR A 211 14.78 -20.62 8.82
CA TYR A 211 14.06 -21.26 7.72
C TYR A 211 14.99 -21.65 6.57
N THR A 212 14.77 -22.85 6.02
CA THR A 212 15.49 -23.38 4.86
C THR A 212 14.50 -23.58 3.72
N GLN A 213 14.60 -22.77 2.67
CA GLN A 213 13.62 -22.76 1.58
C GLN A 213 13.80 -23.95 0.62
N PRO A 214 12.72 -24.68 0.27
CA PRO A 214 12.77 -25.74 -0.74
C PRO A 214 13.13 -25.18 -2.12
N ARG A 215 13.55 -26.04 -3.07
CA ARG A 215 13.85 -25.53 -4.41
C ARG A 215 12.58 -25.08 -5.09
N ARG A 216 12.62 -23.90 -5.71
CA ARG A 216 11.50 -23.31 -6.48
C ARG A 216 10.82 -24.30 -7.44
N LYS A 217 11.56 -25.20 -8.08
CA LYS A 217 10.98 -26.25 -8.95
C LYS A 217 10.09 -27.21 -8.16
N GLU A 218 10.57 -27.74 -7.04
CA GLU A 218 9.86 -28.69 -6.18
C GLU A 218 8.59 -28.05 -5.60
N ARG A 219 8.70 -26.79 -5.16
CA ARG A 219 7.56 -25.99 -4.69
C ARG A 219 6.51 -25.72 -5.78
N ASP A 220 6.94 -25.27 -6.97
CA ASP A 220 6.04 -25.01 -8.09
C ASP A 220 5.35 -26.33 -8.55
N GLU A 221 6.04 -27.49 -8.46
CA GLU A 221 5.48 -28.82 -8.71
C GLU A 221 4.47 -29.27 -7.62
N GLN A 222 4.75 -28.98 -6.35
CA GLN A 222 3.85 -29.24 -5.21
C GLN A 222 2.54 -28.47 -5.39
N LEU A 223 2.60 -27.16 -5.66
CA LEU A 223 1.43 -26.30 -5.90
C LEU A 223 0.53 -26.88 -7.00
N VAL A 224 1.10 -27.24 -8.15
CA VAL A 224 0.35 -27.82 -9.27
C VAL A 224 -0.25 -29.18 -8.91
N THR A 225 0.47 -30.00 -8.14
CA THR A 225 0.01 -31.31 -7.70
C THR A 225 -1.21 -31.20 -6.78
N THR A 226 -1.17 -30.29 -5.80
CA THR A 226 -2.28 -30.06 -4.87
C THR A 226 -3.50 -29.49 -5.61
N ILE A 227 -3.32 -28.46 -6.44
CA ILE A 227 -4.40 -27.91 -7.28
C ILE A 227 -5.05 -29.03 -8.11
N LEU A 228 -4.27 -29.81 -8.85
CA LEU A 228 -4.79 -30.88 -9.71
C LEU A 228 -5.49 -31.98 -8.92
N LYS A 229 -5.00 -32.34 -7.72
CA LYS A 229 -5.63 -33.31 -6.82
C LYS A 229 -7.03 -32.84 -6.41
N THR A 230 -7.16 -31.59 -5.97
CA THR A 230 -8.43 -30.98 -5.53
C THR A 230 -9.45 -30.87 -6.66
N VAL A 231 -9.09 -30.25 -7.79
CA VAL A 231 -10.08 -30.02 -8.88
C VAL A 231 -10.51 -31.32 -9.57
N ARG A 232 -9.65 -32.36 -9.59
CA ARG A 232 -10.02 -33.70 -10.09
C ARG A 232 -10.98 -34.45 -9.16
N GLN A 233 -11.04 -34.08 -7.88
CA GLN A 233 -12.02 -34.58 -6.91
C GLN A 233 -13.33 -33.76 -6.93
N ASN A 234 -13.46 -32.83 -7.89
CA ASN A 234 -14.60 -31.91 -8.04
C ASN A 234 -14.82 -31.04 -6.78
N GLY A 235 -13.72 -30.69 -6.10
CA GLY A 235 -13.67 -29.66 -5.06
C GLY A 235 -13.04 -28.36 -5.57
N ASP A 236 -13.27 -27.29 -4.83
CA ASP A 236 -12.70 -25.97 -5.10
C ASP A 236 -11.40 -25.74 -4.32
N CYS A 237 -10.48 -24.98 -4.91
CA CYS A 237 -9.17 -24.70 -4.34
C CYS A 237 -9.02 -23.19 -4.06
N ALA A 238 -8.89 -22.82 -2.80
CA ALA A 238 -8.53 -21.46 -2.39
C ALA A 238 -7.01 -21.37 -2.22
N ILE A 239 -6.40 -20.32 -2.74
CA ILE A 239 -4.99 -19.97 -2.56
C ILE A 239 -4.99 -18.62 -1.84
N VAL A 240 -4.63 -18.65 -0.57
CA VAL A 240 -4.64 -17.50 0.34
C VAL A 240 -3.36 -16.72 0.12
N ILE A 241 -3.48 -15.47 -0.32
CA ILE A 241 -2.37 -14.60 -0.74
C ILE A 241 -2.68 -13.13 -0.43
N ASP A 242 -1.74 -12.24 -0.71
CA ASP A 242 -1.90 -10.80 -0.54
C ASP A 242 -2.63 -10.11 -1.73
N THR A 243 -2.88 -8.81 -1.60
CA THR A 243 -3.69 -8.04 -2.56
C THR A 243 -2.99 -7.68 -3.87
N GLY A 244 -1.67 -7.42 -3.88
CA GLY A 244 -0.98 -6.77 -5.02
C GLY A 244 0.54 -6.93 -5.13
N GLY A 245 1.16 -7.67 -4.23
CA GLY A 245 2.56 -8.08 -4.22
C GLY A 245 2.76 -9.50 -4.76
N ARG A 246 2.73 -10.53 -3.91
CA ARG A 246 3.06 -11.93 -4.29
C ARG A 246 2.01 -12.54 -5.20
N VAL A 247 0.77 -12.06 -5.14
CA VAL A 247 -0.30 -12.45 -6.06
C VAL A 247 0.11 -12.29 -7.53
N LEU A 248 0.99 -11.33 -7.85
CA LEU A 248 1.51 -11.15 -9.21
C LEU A 248 2.43 -12.29 -9.66
N GLU A 249 3.26 -12.84 -8.77
CA GLU A 249 4.12 -14.00 -9.07
C GLU A 249 3.26 -15.26 -9.30
N ILE A 250 2.26 -15.51 -8.45
CA ILE A 250 1.39 -16.69 -8.57
C ILE A 250 0.41 -16.56 -9.74
N ALA A 251 -0.23 -15.41 -9.94
CA ALA A 251 -1.13 -15.20 -11.09
C ALA A 251 -0.39 -15.40 -12.42
N HIS A 252 0.84 -14.88 -12.54
CA HIS A 252 1.67 -15.07 -13.73
C HIS A 252 2.17 -16.52 -13.89
N LEU A 253 2.49 -17.22 -12.79
CA LEU A 253 2.78 -18.67 -12.79
C LEU A 253 1.58 -19.48 -13.28
N LEU A 254 0.40 -19.25 -12.72
CA LEU A 254 -0.79 -20.04 -13.02
C LEU A 254 -1.35 -19.73 -14.42
N ASP A 255 -1.32 -18.49 -14.90
CA ASP A 255 -1.74 -18.16 -16.27
C ASP A 255 -0.88 -18.88 -17.33
N GLN A 256 0.45 -18.97 -17.11
CA GLN A 256 1.36 -19.76 -17.94
C GLN A 256 1.01 -21.27 -17.92
N LEU A 257 0.64 -21.80 -16.76
CA LEU A 257 0.27 -23.21 -16.61
C LEU A 257 -1.11 -23.52 -17.19
N TRP A 258 -2.07 -22.60 -17.11
CA TRP A 258 -3.39 -22.73 -17.74
C TRP A 258 -3.32 -22.67 -19.27
N ALA A 259 -2.44 -21.83 -19.81
CA ALA A 259 -2.17 -21.78 -21.25
C ALA A 259 -1.49 -23.05 -21.79
N ASN A 260 -0.77 -23.79 -20.95
CA ASN A 260 -0.09 -25.04 -21.35
C ASN A 260 -1.07 -26.23 -21.33
N THR A 261 -1.42 -26.74 -22.51
CA THR A 261 -2.32 -27.91 -22.68
C THR A 261 -1.83 -29.16 -21.93
N GLN A 262 -0.52 -29.32 -21.70
CA GLN A 262 0.06 -30.47 -21.00
C GLN A 262 -0.21 -30.45 -19.48
N SER A 263 -0.57 -29.31 -18.89
CA SER A 263 -0.88 -29.24 -17.46
C SER A 263 -2.22 -29.90 -17.10
N GLY A 264 -3.14 -29.97 -18.06
CA GLY A 264 -4.52 -30.41 -17.84
C GLY A 264 -5.39 -29.40 -17.06
N LEU A 265 -4.87 -28.20 -16.75
CA LEU A 265 -5.56 -27.19 -15.94
C LEU A 265 -6.58 -26.35 -16.73
N GLN A 266 -6.38 -26.20 -18.05
CA GLN A 266 -7.20 -25.40 -18.97
C GLN A 266 -8.72 -25.68 -18.91
N LYS A 267 -9.15 -26.84 -18.40
CA LYS A 267 -10.56 -27.23 -18.26
C LYS A 267 -11.28 -26.54 -17.09
N TYR A 268 -10.52 -26.06 -16.11
CA TYR A 268 -10.99 -25.52 -14.83
C TYR A 268 -10.93 -23.99 -14.83
N ASN A 269 -11.75 -23.35 -14.00
CA ASN A 269 -11.70 -21.89 -13.86
C ASN A 269 -10.56 -21.47 -12.94
N LEU A 270 -9.83 -20.44 -13.34
CA LEU A 270 -8.88 -19.71 -12.50
C LEU A 270 -9.46 -18.32 -12.23
N VAL A 271 -9.47 -17.91 -10.96
CA VAL A 271 -10.05 -16.65 -10.48
C VAL A 271 -9.03 -15.93 -9.63
N MET A 272 -8.98 -14.59 -9.73
CA MET A 272 -8.34 -13.71 -8.77
C MET A 272 -9.42 -12.82 -8.15
N MET A 273 -9.47 -12.80 -6.82
CA MET A 273 -10.56 -12.23 -6.04
C MET A 273 -10.04 -11.31 -4.94
N SER A 274 -10.30 -10.01 -5.15
CA SER A 274 -10.10 -8.92 -4.19
C SER A 274 -10.99 -7.75 -4.60
N HIS A 275 -11.26 -6.81 -3.69
CA HIS A 275 -12.10 -5.64 -3.98
C HIS A 275 -11.50 -4.77 -5.09
N VAL A 276 -10.18 -4.88 -5.32
CA VAL A 276 -9.38 -4.05 -6.23
C VAL A 276 -8.63 -4.83 -7.33
N ALA A 277 -8.95 -6.11 -7.55
CA ALA A 277 -8.16 -6.99 -8.42
C ALA A 277 -7.96 -6.47 -9.86
N ALA A 278 -8.90 -5.70 -10.40
CA ALA A 278 -8.79 -5.08 -11.73
C ALA A 278 -7.73 -3.97 -11.73
N SER A 279 -7.78 -3.07 -10.76
CA SER A 279 -6.82 -1.97 -10.58
C SER A 279 -5.40 -2.51 -10.34
N VAL A 280 -5.24 -3.54 -9.50
CA VAL A 280 -3.95 -4.21 -9.26
C VAL A 280 -3.34 -4.74 -10.56
N VAL A 281 -4.12 -5.49 -11.34
CA VAL A 281 -3.66 -6.04 -12.63
C VAL A 281 -3.35 -4.94 -13.65
N GLU A 282 -4.13 -3.86 -13.68
CA GLU A 282 -3.88 -2.73 -14.59
C GLU A 282 -2.61 -1.93 -14.20
N PHE A 283 -2.40 -1.66 -12.91
CA PHE A 283 -1.17 -1.03 -12.44
C PHE A 283 0.05 -1.91 -12.72
N ALA A 284 -0.04 -3.23 -12.51
CA ALA A 284 1.03 -4.16 -12.87
C ALA A 284 1.38 -4.10 -14.37
N LYS A 285 0.40 -4.00 -15.27
CA LYS A 285 0.66 -3.81 -16.72
C LYS A 285 1.43 -2.52 -17.00
N SER A 286 1.20 -1.44 -16.25
CA SER A 286 1.86 -0.15 -16.45
C SER A 286 3.30 -0.10 -15.90
N GLN A 287 3.65 -0.97 -14.94
CA GLN A 287 4.90 -0.90 -14.17
C GLN A 287 5.98 -1.89 -14.64
N VAL A 288 5.99 -2.26 -15.92
CA VAL A 288 6.95 -3.23 -16.51
C VAL A 288 8.42 -2.79 -16.34
N GLU A 289 8.69 -1.48 -16.25
CA GLU A 289 10.04 -0.94 -15.97
C GLU A 289 10.60 -1.29 -14.57
N TRP A 290 9.74 -1.74 -13.65
CA TRP A 290 10.08 -2.12 -12.27
C TRP A 290 10.29 -3.63 -12.07
N MET A 291 10.18 -4.40 -13.16
CA MET A 291 10.17 -5.87 -13.16
C MET A 291 11.53 -6.45 -13.57
N SER A 292 11.62 -7.78 -13.63
CA SER A 292 12.85 -8.49 -13.99
C SER A 292 13.33 -8.17 -15.41
N ASP A 293 14.65 -8.24 -15.64
CA ASP A 293 15.25 -8.02 -16.97
C ASP A 293 14.65 -8.94 -18.03
N LYS A 294 14.18 -10.12 -17.61
CA LYS A 294 13.52 -11.11 -18.46
C LYS A 294 12.14 -10.63 -18.90
N VAL A 295 11.36 -10.08 -17.98
CA VAL A 295 10.05 -9.48 -18.28
C VAL A 295 10.22 -8.28 -19.21
N LEU A 296 11.14 -7.37 -18.90
CA LEU A 296 11.40 -6.17 -19.70
C LEU A 296 11.79 -6.54 -21.15
N LYS A 297 12.75 -7.44 -21.33
CA LYS A 297 13.15 -7.93 -22.67
C LYS A 297 12.02 -8.62 -23.41
N SER A 298 11.18 -9.40 -22.72
CA SER A 298 10.02 -10.05 -23.33
C SER A 298 8.96 -9.04 -23.81
N PHE A 299 8.82 -7.91 -23.10
CA PHE A 299 7.95 -6.82 -23.50
C PHE A 299 8.53 -6.03 -24.68
N GLU A 300 9.82 -5.67 -24.64
CA GLU A 300 10.54 -4.97 -25.70
C GLU A 300 10.57 -5.75 -27.02
N MET A 301 10.85 -7.06 -26.97
CA MET A 301 10.99 -7.90 -28.17
C MET A 301 9.67 -8.47 -28.68
N GLY A 302 8.74 -8.80 -27.77
CA GLY A 302 7.50 -9.52 -28.11
C GLY A 302 6.24 -8.65 -28.15
N HIS A 303 6.31 -7.41 -27.65
CA HIS A 303 5.14 -6.55 -27.38
C HIS A 303 4.05 -7.22 -26.51
N THR A 304 4.39 -8.28 -25.77
CA THR A 304 3.49 -9.01 -24.88
C THR A 304 3.68 -8.56 -23.44
N ASN A 305 2.63 -8.00 -22.84
CA ASN A 305 2.63 -7.68 -21.42
C ASN A 305 2.39 -8.96 -20.58
N PRO A 306 3.24 -9.30 -19.58
CA PRO A 306 3.10 -10.50 -18.77
C PRO A 306 1.88 -10.50 -17.82
N PHE A 307 1.26 -9.33 -17.60
CA PHE A 307 0.04 -9.14 -16.81
C PHE A 307 -1.22 -8.94 -17.68
N LEU A 308 -1.12 -9.20 -18.98
CA LEU A 308 -2.29 -9.47 -19.82
C LEU A 308 -2.77 -10.93 -19.58
N LEU A 309 -3.22 -11.19 -18.35
CA LEU A 309 -3.69 -12.50 -17.89
C LEU A 309 -4.91 -12.93 -18.74
N ARG A 310 -4.81 -14.07 -19.44
CA ARG A 310 -5.86 -14.51 -20.39
C ARG A 310 -6.80 -15.55 -19.80
N ASN A 311 -6.31 -16.31 -18.80
CA ASN A 311 -7.02 -17.43 -18.19
C ASN A 311 -7.56 -17.09 -16.79
N VAL A 312 -7.04 -16.03 -16.17
CA VAL A 312 -7.49 -15.52 -14.87
C VAL A 312 -8.73 -14.66 -15.05
N LYS A 313 -9.83 -15.04 -14.39
CA LYS A 313 -11.03 -14.21 -14.26
C LYS A 313 -10.91 -13.33 -13.02
N LEU A 314 -11.25 -12.05 -13.14
CA LEU A 314 -11.25 -11.14 -11.99
C LEU A 314 -12.64 -11.12 -11.35
N CYS A 315 -12.73 -11.11 -10.02
CA CYS A 315 -13.97 -11.07 -9.26
C CYS A 315 -13.84 -10.07 -8.10
N HIS A 316 -14.90 -9.30 -7.83
CA HIS A 316 -14.91 -8.22 -6.82
C HIS A 316 -16.00 -8.41 -5.76
N SER A 317 -16.66 -9.57 -5.77
CA SER A 317 -17.70 -9.94 -4.82
C SER A 317 -17.91 -11.46 -4.79
N GLN A 318 -18.49 -11.96 -3.71
CA GLN A 318 -18.95 -13.36 -3.61
C GLN A 318 -20.02 -13.69 -4.67
N ILE A 319 -20.79 -12.69 -5.13
CA ILE A 319 -21.79 -12.83 -6.20
C ILE A 319 -21.12 -13.10 -7.56
N ASP A 320 -19.99 -12.45 -7.84
CA ASP A 320 -19.23 -12.69 -9.07
C ASP A 320 -18.60 -14.08 -9.05
N LEU A 321 -18.01 -14.47 -7.91
CA LEU A 321 -17.44 -15.81 -7.74
C LEU A 321 -18.50 -16.91 -7.88
N ALA A 322 -19.70 -16.71 -7.33
CA ALA A 322 -20.80 -17.67 -7.42
C ALA A 322 -21.29 -17.91 -8.86
N ARG A 323 -21.07 -16.96 -9.78
CA ARG A 323 -21.33 -17.14 -11.22
C ARG A 323 -20.29 -18.01 -11.91
N VAL A 324 -19.13 -18.23 -11.30
CA VAL A 324 -18.07 -19.10 -11.82
C VAL A 324 -18.33 -20.55 -11.39
N ARG A 325 -18.61 -21.44 -12.36
CA ARG A 325 -18.83 -22.86 -12.09
C ARG A 325 -17.64 -23.51 -11.33
N SER A 326 -17.95 -24.36 -10.37
CA SER A 326 -16.99 -25.33 -9.81
C SER A 326 -16.69 -26.46 -10.83
N PRO A 327 -15.53 -27.13 -10.73
CA PRO A 327 -14.44 -26.84 -9.82
C PRO A 327 -13.61 -25.64 -10.31
N LYS A 328 -13.23 -24.77 -9.37
CA LYS A 328 -12.51 -23.51 -9.59
C LYS A 328 -11.36 -23.33 -8.61
N VAL A 329 -10.35 -22.57 -9.06
CA VAL A 329 -9.16 -22.20 -8.29
C VAL A 329 -9.19 -20.70 -8.08
N VAL A 330 -9.11 -20.24 -6.85
CA VAL A 330 -9.30 -18.83 -6.47
C VAL A 330 -8.06 -18.33 -5.74
N LEU A 331 -7.37 -17.33 -6.30
CA LEU A 331 -6.44 -16.48 -5.56
C LEU A 331 -7.28 -15.49 -4.76
N CYS A 332 -7.23 -15.55 -3.43
CA CYS A 332 -8.03 -14.70 -2.55
C CYS A 332 -7.14 -13.84 -1.65
N SER A 333 -7.46 -12.55 -1.53
CA SER A 333 -6.71 -11.62 -0.68
C SER A 333 -7.02 -11.80 0.82
N GLY A 334 -6.05 -11.39 1.65
CA GLY A 334 -6.08 -11.47 3.12
C GLY A 334 -5.21 -12.62 3.63
N ILE A 335 -3.92 -12.39 3.86
CA ILE A 335 -2.95 -13.46 4.19
C ILE A 335 -3.06 -13.97 5.62
N ASP A 336 -3.41 -13.08 6.56
CA ASP A 336 -3.78 -13.34 7.95
C ASP A 336 -5.04 -14.22 8.11
N MET A 337 -5.95 -14.15 7.13
CA MET A 337 -7.31 -14.69 7.17
C MET A 337 -8.16 -14.13 8.34
N GLU A 338 -7.86 -12.91 8.80
CA GLU A 338 -8.62 -12.22 9.83
C GLU A 338 -9.74 -11.32 9.26
N CYS A 339 -9.64 -10.87 8.01
CA CYS A 339 -10.76 -10.25 7.29
C CYS A 339 -10.78 -10.64 5.80
N GLY A 340 -11.75 -10.12 5.06
CA GLY A 340 -11.80 -10.24 3.59
C GLY A 340 -12.11 -11.64 3.06
N TYR A 341 -11.87 -11.82 1.76
CA TYR A 341 -12.35 -12.99 1.03
C TYR A 341 -11.67 -14.30 1.39
N SER A 342 -10.42 -14.30 1.84
CA SER A 342 -9.79 -15.52 2.36
C SER A 342 -10.53 -16.07 3.59
N ARG A 343 -10.98 -15.19 4.50
CA ARG A 343 -11.78 -15.56 5.68
C ARG A 343 -13.20 -15.97 5.28
N GLU A 344 -13.88 -15.19 4.44
CA GLU A 344 -15.25 -15.51 3.99
C GLU A 344 -15.31 -16.88 3.28
N LEU A 345 -14.39 -17.13 2.33
CA LEU A 345 -14.30 -18.42 1.64
C LEU A 345 -13.92 -19.56 2.58
N PHE A 346 -13.05 -19.33 3.57
CA PHE A 346 -12.74 -20.34 4.57
C PHE A 346 -13.98 -20.76 5.36
N LEU A 347 -14.79 -19.80 5.84
CA LEU A 347 -16.02 -20.08 6.57
C LEU A 347 -17.04 -20.87 5.73
N GLU A 348 -17.11 -20.64 4.41
CA GLU A 348 -18.01 -21.38 3.50
C GLU A 348 -17.46 -22.78 3.14
N TRP A 349 -16.16 -22.91 2.86
CA TRP A 349 -15.59 -24.08 2.20
C TRP A 349 -14.87 -25.06 3.13
N CYS A 350 -14.56 -24.68 4.37
CA CYS A 350 -13.78 -25.51 5.30
C CYS A 350 -14.45 -26.84 5.70
N SER A 351 -15.78 -26.93 5.65
CA SER A 351 -16.52 -28.13 6.04
C SER A 351 -16.57 -29.22 4.97
N ASP A 352 -16.22 -28.93 3.71
CA ASP A 352 -16.19 -29.91 2.62
C ASP A 352 -14.77 -30.49 2.45
N SER A 353 -14.64 -31.80 2.63
CA SER A 353 -13.36 -32.52 2.55
C SER A 353 -12.78 -32.62 1.14
N ARG A 354 -13.53 -32.24 0.10
CA ARG A 354 -13.05 -32.17 -1.28
C ARG A 354 -12.29 -30.88 -1.57
N ASN A 355 -12.56 -29.82 -0.80
CA ASN A 355 -11.95 -28.51 -1.00
C ASN A 355 -10.53 -28.48 -0.45
N SER A 356 -9.70 -27.55 -0.93
CA SER A 356 -8.36 -27.32 -0.40
C SER A 356 -8.03 -25.84 -0.22
N PHE A 357 -7.38 -25.52 0.89
CA PHE A 357 -6.77 -24.23 1.16
C PHE A 357 -5.25 -24.37 1.06
N ILE A 358 -4.64 -23.57 0.19
CA ILE A 358 -3.19 -23.45 0.03
C ILE A 358 -2.78 -22.10 0.60
N ILE A 359 -2.04 -22.10 1.69
CA ILE A 359 -1.55 -20.89 2.34
C ILE A 359 -0.16 -20.57 1.77
N THR A 360 0.04 -19.35 1.27
CA THR A 360 1.25 -19.00 0.51
C THR A 360 2.34 -18.29 1.32
N GLY A 361 2.03 -17.86 2.54
CA GLY A 361 2.99 -17.22 3.44
C GLY A 361 2.44 -17.11 4.86
N ARG A 362 3.33 -16.86 5.82
CA ARG A 362 2.98 -16.66 7.23
C ARG A 362 2.44 -15.25 7.49
N SER A 363 1.69 -15.16 8.58
CA SER A 363 1.15 -13.96 9.20
C SER A 363 1.47 -13.99 10.69
N SER A 364 1.31 -12.84 11.36
CA SER A 364 1.59 -12.69 12.79
C SER A 364 0.94 -13.76 13.66
N GLU A 365 1.58 -14.08 14.79
CA GLU A 365 1.10 -15.09 15.73
C GLU A 365 -0.37 -14.89 16.14
N ARG A 366 -1.04 -16.02 16.42
CA ARG A 366 -2.45 -16.11 16.89
C ARG A 366 -3.53 -15.82 15.85
N THR A 367 -3.17 -15.40 14.63
CA THR A 367 -4.08 -15.32 13.47
C THR A 367 -4.65 -16.69 13.07
N LEU A 368 -5.75 -16.70 12.30
CA LEU A 368 -6.31 -17.91 11.68
C LEU A 368 -5.29 -18.59 10.76
N CYS A 369 -4.62 -17.84 9.89
CA CYS A 369 -3.57 -18.37 9.01
C CYS A 369 -2.45 -19.07 9.81
N SER A 370 -1.91 -18.43 10.85
CA SER A 370 -0.90 -19.04 11.74
C SER A 370 -1.37 -20.38 12.34
N LYS A 371 -2.63 -20.49 12.78
CA LYS A 371 -3.21 -21.75 13.30
C LYS A 371 -3.35 -22.82 12.20
N LEU A 372 -3.70 -22.42 10.98
CA LEU A 372 -3.87 -23.33 9.85
C LEU A 372 -2.53 -23.84 9.30
N ILE A 373 -1.47 -23.01 9.29
CA ILE A 373 -0.10 -23.44 8.98
C ILE A 373 0.35 -24.50 9.99
N TYR A 374 0.23 -24.23 11.29
CA TYR A 374 0.57 -25.20 12.34
C TYR A 374 -0.21 -26.51 12.19
N MET A 375 -1.50 -26.44 11.82
CA MET A 375 -2.31 -27.63 11.53
C MET A 375 -1.79 -28.40 10.31
N ALA A 376 -1.40 -27.72 9.23
CA ALA A 376 -0.84 -28.33 8.03
C ALA A 376 0.51 -29.02 8.32
N GLU A 377 1.38 -28.40 9.11
CA GLU A 377 2.66 -28.99 9.56
C GLU A 377 2.44 -30.25 10.41
N CYS A 378 1.47 -30.22 11.33
CA CYS A 378 1.08 -31.40 12.11
C CYS A 378 0.54 -32.53 11.20
N LEU A 379 -0.29 -32.20 10.21
CA LEU A 379 -0.82 -33.18 9.26
C LEU A 379 0.29 -33.80 8.39
N ALA A 380 1.23 -32.98 7.91
CA ALA A 380 2.39 -33.46 7.13
C ALA A 380 3.30 -34.40 7.92
N THR A 381 3.41 -34.20 9.23
CA THR A 381 4.21 -35.04 10.15
C THR A 381 3.43 -36.22 10.76
N ASN A 382 2.15 -36.41 10.38
CA ASN A 382 1.22 -37.36 11.01
C ASN A 382 1.05 -37.17 12.54
N ALA A 383 1.30 -35.96 13.04
CA ALA A 383 1.09 -35.60 14.43
C ALA A 383 -0.42 -35.44 14.74
N ARG A 384 -0.81 -35.70 16.00
CA ARG A 384 -2.19 -35.52 16.44
C ARG A 384 -2.52 -34.03 16.56
N THR A 385 -3.28 -33.51 15.60
CA THR A 385 -3.84 -32.16 15.63
C THR A 385 -5.35 -32.17 15.88
N ASN A 386 -5.89 -31.07 16.42
CA ASN A 386 -7.32 -30.85 16.59
C ASN A 386 -7.86 -30.08 15.38
N ARG A 387 -8.81 -30.66 14.66
CA ARG A 387 -9.47 -30.02 13.49
C ARG A 387 -10.55 -29.01 13.87
N ILE A 388 -10.93 -28.92 15.15
CA ILE A 388 -11.92 -27.94 15.62
C ILE A 388 -11.20 -26.65 16.01
N VAL A 389 -11.44 -25.59 15.25
CA VAL A 389 -10.93 -24.23 15.50
C VAL A 389 -12.06 -23.38 16.07
N ALA A 390 -11.83 -22.73 17.20
CA ALA A 390 -12.74 -21.71 17.73
C ALA A 390 -12.38 -20.35 17.13
N LEU A 391 -13.34 -19.70 16.48
CA LEU A 391 -13.15 -18.43 15.79
C LEU A 391 -14.20 -17.42 16.19
N GLU A 392 -13.76 -16.17 16.36
CA GLU A 392 -14.65 -15.03 16.39
C GLU A 392 -15.08 -14.72 14.95
N VAL A 393 -16.36 -14.88 14.65
CA VAL A 393 -16.92 -14.70 13.32
C VAL A 393 -17.72 -13.40 13.31
N LYS A 394 -17.17 -12.39 12.63
CA LYS A 394 -17.80 -11.09 12.36
C LYS A 394 -18.60 -11.20 11.06
N LYS A 395 -19.87 -10.80 11.07
CA LYS A 395 -20.79 -10.85 9.92
C LYS A 395 -21.66 -9.58 9.88
N ARG A 396 -21.80 -8.97 8.70
CA ARG A 396 -22.76 -7.88 8.46
C ARG A 396 -24.09 -8.45 7.97
N VAL A 397 -25.18 -8.16 8.69
CA VAL A 397 -26.52 -8.71 8.46
C VAL A 397 -27.52 -7.55 8.28
N ARG A 398 -28.54 -7.73 7.44
CA ARG A 398 -29.59 -6.72 7.21
C ARG A 398 -30.42 -6.51 8.49
N LEU A 399 -30.90 -5.29 8.71
CA LEU A 399 -31.87 -5.00 9.76
C LEU A 399 -33.23 -5.57 9.35
N GLU A 400 -33.89 -6.25 10.27
CA GLU A 400 -35.21 -6.86 10.06
C GLU A 400 -36.21 -6.41 11.13
N GLY A 401 -37.51 -6.48 10.80
CA GLY A 401 -38.61 -6.14 11.70
C GLY A 401 -38.49 -4.76 12.35
N ALA A 402 -38.64 -4.71 13.67
CA ALA A 402 -38.69 -3.47 14.44
C ALA A 402 -37.39 -2.63 14.37
N GLU A 403 -36.23 -3.26 14.18
CA GLU A 403 -34.96 -2.53 14.02
C GLU A 403 -34.94 -1.74 12.70
N LEU A 404 -35.46 -2.34 11.63
CA LEU A 404 -35.59 -1.71 10.32
C LEU A 404 -36.59 -0.54 10.35
N GLU A 405 -37.71 -0.69 11.06
CA GLU A 405 -38.69 0.39 11.25
C GLU A 405 -38.12 1.55 12.08
N ALA A 406 -37.41 1.24 13.18
CA ALA A 406 -36.75 2.24 14.00
C ALA A 406 -35.67 3.00 13.20
N TYR A 407 -34.86 2.29 12.40
CA TYR A 407 -33.89 2.91 11.49
C TYR A 407 -34.57 3.81 10.47
N LYS A 408 -35.61 3.34 9.77
CA LYS A 408 -36.36 4.14 8.78
C LYS A 408 -36.96 5.40 9.41
N LYS A 409 -37.51 5.30 10.62
CA LYS A 409 -38.05 6.44 11.38
C LYS A 409 -36.96 7.45 11.76
N LYS A 410 -35.80 6.97 12.22
CA LYS A 410 -34.64 7.81 12.57
C LYS A 410 -34.02 8.48 11.33
N LYS A 411 -33.88 7.77 10.22
CA LYS A 411 -33.42 8.31 8.92
C LYS A 411 -34.38 9.41 8.45
N LEU A 412 -35.68 9.14 8.41
CA LEU A 412 -36.71 10.15 8.05
C LEU A 412 -36.70 11.39 8.97
N GLN A 413 -36.39 11.24 10.26
CA GLN A 413 -36.21 12.38 11.17
C GLN A 413 -34.95 13.20 10.82
N LYS A 414 -33.81 12.53 10.58
CA LYS A 414 -32.56 13.18 10.17
C LYS A 414 -32.71 13.88 8.82
N ASP A 415 -33.32 13.24 7.83
CA ASP A 415 -33.55 13.80 6.51
C ASP A 415 -34.42 15.06 6.56
N LYS A 416 -35.44 15.08 7.43
CA LYS A 416 -36.27 16.28 7.70
C LYS A 416 -35.48 17.40 8.38
N GLU A 417 -34.58 17.07 9.31
CA GLU A 417 -33.74 18.04 9.99
C GLU A 417 -32.66 18.62 9.07
N GLU A 418 -32.02 17.80 8.23
CA GLU A 418 -31.09 18.26 7.19
C GLU A 418 -31.82 19.09 6.12
N ALA A 419 -33.02 18.71 5.69
CA ALA A 419 -33.83 19.50 4.77
C ALA A 419 -34.20 20.88 5.37
N ARG A 420 -34.58 20.93 6.64
CA ARG A 420 -34.81 22.18 7.36
C ARG A 420 -33.53 23.03 7.41
N ARG A 421 -32.38 22.44 7.79
CA ARG A 421 -31.10 23.17 7.87
C ARG A 421 -30.67 23.71 6.51
N ARG A 422 -30.85 22.95 5.43
CA ARG A 422 -30.60 23.43 4.05
C ARG A 422 -31.52 24.57 3.65
N LEU A 423 -32.79 24.54 4.06
CA LEU A 423 -33.72 25.65 3.86
C LEU A 423 -33.26 26.90 4.63
N GLU A 424 -32.91 26.78 5.91
CA GLU A 424 -32.39 27.87 6.74
C GLU A 424 -31.07 28.45 6.19
N GLU A 425 -30.14 27.60 5.73
CA GLU A 425 -28.90 28.01 5.05
C GLU A 425 -29.20 28.75 3.72
N GLN A 426 -30.19 28.29 2.95
CA GLN A 426 -30.60 28.91 1.68
C GLN A 426 -31.32 30.25 1.91
N GLU A 427 -32.21 30.34 2.89
CA GLU A 427 -32.90 31.57 3.31
C GLU A 427 -31.89 32.60 3.83
N LYS A 428 -30.92 32.18 4.67
CA LYS A 428 -29.84 33.05 5.13
C LYS A 428 -29.01 33.58 3.96
N ARG A 429 -28.65 32.74 3.00
CA ARG A 429 -27.91 33.15 1.80
C ARG A 429 -28.73 34.09 0.90
N GLN A 430 -30.05 33.91 0.80
CA GLN A 430 -30.95 34.86 0.14
C GLN A 430 -31.09 36.18 0.90
N ALA A 431 -31.10 36.16 2.23
CA ALA A 431 -31.14 37.36 3.06
C ALA A 431 -29.83 38.16 2.99
N GLU A 432 -28.68 37.49 2.93
CA GLU A 432 -27.37 38.11 2.68
C GLU A 432 -27.31 38.78 1.30
N LEU A 433 -27.90 38.16 0.26
CA LEU A 433 -28.06 38.78 -1.07
C LEU A 433 -29.00 40.01 -1.03
N ARG A 434 -30.18 39.88 -0.42
CA ARG A 434 -31.13 41.00 -0.27
C ARG A 434 -30.64 42.14 0.62
N GLY A 435 -29.69 41.87 1.52
CA GLY A 435 -29.02 42.88 2.34
C GLY A 435 -27.99 43.72 1.58
N PHE A 436 -27.71 43.39 0.31
CA PHE A 436 -26.80 44.13 -0.57
C PHE A 436 -27.54 44.97 -1.63
N ASP A 437 -28.81 44.67 -1.90
CA ASP A 437 -29.69 45.45 -2.80
C ASP A 437 -30.34 46.66 -2.07
N SER A 438 -29.50 47.49 -1.45
CA SER A 438 -29.83 48.87 -1.07
C SER A 438 -28.72 49.78 -1.57
N ASP A 439 -28.74 50.06 -2.88
CA ASP A 439 -29.09 51.39 -3.41
C ASP A 439 -28.98 51.35 -4.94
N ASP A 440 -29.96 51.92 -5.64
CA ASP A 440 -30.02 52.18 -7.09
C ASP A 440 -29.88 50.98 -8.08
N ASP A 441 -30.98 50.24 -8.37
CA ASP A 441 -31.16 49.59 -9.71
C ASP A 441 -32.61 49.11 -10.09
N ASP A 442 -33.67 49.56 -9.40
CA ASP A 442 -35.07 49.15 -9.67
C ASP A 442 -35.56 49.43 -11.11
N GLU A 443 -34.97 50.42 -11.80
CA GLU A 443 -35.42 50.87 -13.12
C GLU A 443 -34.95 49.96 -14.28
N ILE A 444 -33.84 49.24 -14.11
CA ILE A 444 -33.27 48.37 -15.15
C ILE A 444 -33.96 46.98 -15.17
N MET A 445 -34.23 46.41 -14.00
CA MET A 445 -34.88 45.09 -13.88
C MET A 445 -36.33 45.08 -14.39
N ALA A 446 -37.07 46.18 -14.19
CA ALA A 446 -38.43 46.31 -14.72
C ALA A 446 -38.46 46.26 -16.27
N SER A 447 -37.49 46.90 -16.93
CA SER A 447 -37.35 46.88 -18.39
C SER A 447 -36.99 45.49 -18.92
N ALA A 448 -36.08 44.79 -18.23
CA ALA A 448 -35.67 43.43 -18.59
C ALA A 448 -36.82 42.41 -18.47
N LEU A 449 -37.63 42.47 -17.41
CA LEU A 449 -38.78 41.58 -17.23
C LEU A 449 -39.84 41.74 -18.33
N VAL A 450 -40.17 42.97 -18.71
CA VAL A 450 -41.10 43.25 -19.81
C VAL A 450 -40.57 42.72 -21.15
N ALA A 451 -39.26 42.83 -21.40
CA ALA A 451 -38.64 42.26 -22.60
C ALA A 451 -38.69 40.71 -22.61
N VAL A 452 -38.51 40.05 -21.46
CA VAL A 452 -38.59 38.59 -21.32
C VAL A 452 -40.03 38.09 -21.50
N GLU A 453 -41.04 38.75 -20.92
CA GLU A 453 -42.45 38.40 -21.17
C GLU A 453 -42.85 38.59 -22.64
N ALA A 454 -42.36 39.64 -23.31
CA ALA A 454 -42.56 39.84 -24.74
C ALA A 454 -41.94 38.73 -25.60
N LEU A 455 -40.77 38.19 -25.20
CA LEU A 455 -40.13 37.06 -25.88
C LEU A 455 -40.86 35.73 -25.62
N CYS A 456 -41.26 35.46 -24.38
CA CYS A 456 -42.02 34.25 -24.03
C CYS A 456 -43.40 34.21 -24.70
N THR A 457 -44.11 35.33 -24.76
CA THR A 457 -45.41 35.42 -25.46
C THR A 457 -45.26 35.30 -26.98
N LYS A 458 -44.16 35.78 -27.57
CA LYS A 458 -43.86 35.58 -28.99
C LYS A 458 -43.55 34.11 -29.30
N LYS A 459 -42.68 33.47 -28.52
CA LYS A 459 -42.36 32.04 -28.67
C LYS A 459 -43.60 31.16 -28.52
N LYS A 460 -44.46 31.44 -27.54
CA LYS A 460 -45.72 30.71 -27.34
C LYS A 460 -46.69 30.86 -28.52
N ARG A 461 -46.75 32.03 -29.17
CA ARG A 461 -47.54 32.23 -30.40
C ARG A 461 -46.97 31.48 -31.61
N GLU A 462 -45.63 31.37 -31.71
CA GLU A 462 -44.97 30.57 -32.75
C GLU A 462 -45.23 29.07 -32.56
N GLU A 463 -45.18 28.58 -31.31
CA GLU A 463 -45.55 27.20 -30.93
C GLU A 463 -47.05 26.91 -31.16
N GLU A 464 -47.96 27.84 -30.80
CA GLU A 464 -49.40 27.73 -31.07
C GLU A 464 -49.71 27.74 -32.58
N GLN A 465 -48.98 28.51 -33.40
CA GLN A 465 -49.12 28.48 -34.86
C GLN A 465 -48.59 27.17 -35.49
N GLN A 466 -47.51 26.59 -34.96
CA GLN A 466 -47.05 25.26 -35.38
C GLN A 466 -48.01 24.15 -34.97
N ALA A 467 -48.61 24.22 -33.77
CA ALA A 467 -49.65 23.29 -33.33
C ALA A 467 -50.93 23.40 -34.20
N ALA A 468 -51.36 24.62 -34.54
CA ALA A 468 -52.50 24.84 -35.43
C ALA A 468 -52.24 24.32 -36.87
N ALA A 469 -51.02 24.49 -37.38
CA ALA A 469 -50.62 23.95 -38.69
C ALA A 469 -50.55 22.41 -38.70
N ALA A 470 -50.22 21.78 -37.57
CA ALA A 470 -50.28 20.32 -37.42
C ALA A 470 -51.73 19.82 -37.35
N ALA A 471 -52.59 20.46 -36.54
CA ALA A 471 -54.01 20.09 -36.41
C ALA A 471 -54.80 20.24 -37.73
N ALA A 472 -54.43 21.19 -38.59
CA ALA A 472 -55.02 21.39 -39.91
C ALA A 472 -54.71 20.26 -40.92
N ARG A 473 -53.81 19.32 -40.60
CA ARG A 473 -53.49 18.17 -41.47
C ARG A 473 -54.28 16.89 -41.17
N GLU A 474 -55.02 16.82 -40.06
CA GLU A 474 -55.57 15.55 -39.56
C GLU A 474 -57.11 15.46 -39.56
N ASN A 475 -57.83 16.51 -39.98
CA ASN A 475 -59.31 16.45 -40.12
C ASN A 475 -59.81 17.13 -41.42
N GLY A 476 -60.07 16.30 -42.44
CA GLY A 476 -60.68 16.69 -43.71
C GLY A 476 -61.52 15.54 -44.31
N VAL A 477 -62.84 15.61 -44.08
CA VAL A 477 -63.86 14.59 -44.42
C VAL A 477 -64.75 15.14 -45.58
N PRO A 478 -65.84 14.48 -46.04
CA PRO A 478 -65.96 13.32 -46.94
C PRO A 478 -66.44 13.67 -48.38
N SER A 479 -66.69 12.62 -49.19
CA SER A 479 -67.48 12.64 -50.44
C SER A 479 -68.97 12.27 -50.22
N PRO A 480 -69.93 12.65 -51.10
CA PRO A 480 -71.30 12.13 -51.04
C PRO A 480 -71.85 11.45 -52.32
N ALA A 481 -72.87 10.58 -52.10
CA ALA A 481 -73.72 9.78 -53.03
C ALA A 481 -73.32 8.29 -53.16
N THR A 482 -74.19 7.27 -52.97
CA THR A 482 -75.67 7.24 -52.87
C THR A 482 -76.19 6.00 -52.08
N THR A 483 -77.45 6.02 -51.63
CA THR A 483 -78.41 4.94 -51.23
C THR A 483 -78.06 3.44 -51.43
N SER A 484 -78.52 2.44 -50.65
CA SER A 484 -79.59 2.34 -49.61
C SER A 484 -79.52 1.07 -48.72
N THR A 485 -80.25 1.11 -47.59
CA THR A 485 -80.58 0.13 -46.49
C THR A 485 -81.24 -1.23 -46.87
N PRO A 486 -81.55 -2.18 -45.92
CA PRO A 486 -80.83 -2.69 -44.71
C PRO A 486 -81.04 -4.21 -44.38
N MET A 487 -80.44 -4.72 -43.27
CA MET A 487 -80.91 -5.73 -42.25
C MET A 487 -79.71 -6.58 -41.71
N ILE A 488 -79.26 -6.47 -40.45
CA ILE A 488 -79.76 -7.02 -39.15
C ILE A 488 -79.67 -8.57 -39.04
N VAL A 489 -78.77 -9.09 -38.18
CA VAL A 489 -79.00 -10.02 -37.03
C VAL A 489 -77.64 -10.40 -36.36
N ASP A 490 -77.62 -10.47 -35.02
CA ASP A 490 -76.56 -10.90 -34.05
C ASP A 490 -76.43 -12.46 -33.93
N PRO A 491 -75.63 -13.08 -33.03
CA PRO A 491 -74.34 -12.73 -32.39
C PRO A 491 -73.32 -13.93 -32.35
N THR A 492 -72.24 -13.77 -31.57
CA THR A 492 -71.26 -14.78 -31.03
C THR A 492 -71.94 -15.97 -30.28
N PRO A 493 -71.28 -17.12 -29.87
CA PRO A 493 -69.89 -17.19 -29.33
C PRO A 493 -69.10 -18.56 -29.32
N THR A 494 -67.99 -18.57 -28.56
CA THR A 494 -67.41 -19.66 -27.70
C THR A 494 -66.49 -20.80 -28.22
N ASN A 495 -65.48 -21.06 -27.37
CA ASN A 495 -64.88 -22.35 -26.94
C ASN A 495 -63.60 -22.95 -27.59
N ASP A 496 -62.56 -22.99 -26.73
CA ASP A 496 -61.79 -24.18 -26.27
C ASP A 496 -60.73 -24.94 -27.10
N VAL A 497 -59.57 -25.11 -26.43
CA VAL A 497 -58.80 -26.36 -26.23
C VAL A 497 -57.76 -26.85 -27.28
N LYS A 498 -56.49 -26.76 -26.84
CA LYS A 498 -55.33 -27.69 -26.94
C LYS A 498 -54.63 -28.09 -28.27
N SER A 499 -53.34 -28.36 -28.04
CA SER A 499 -52.46 -29.44 -28.57
C SER A 499 -51.83 -29.36 -29.97
N GLU A 500 -50.51 -29.23 -29.93
CA GLU A 500 -49.47 -30.12 -30.51
C GLU A 500 -49.20 -30.19 -32.03
N MET A 501 -47.88 -30.14 -32.31
CA MET A 501 -47.08 -30.84 -33.33
C MET A 501 -47.29 -30.59 -34.84
N GLU A 502 -46.28 -29.91 -35.39
CA GLU A 502 -45.38 -30.37 -36.49
C GLU A 502 -45.87 -30.53 -37.95
N VAL A 503 -44.84 -30.57 -38.82
CA VAL A 503 -44.76 -31.04 -40.21
C VAL A 503 -44.92 -29.98 -41.33
N GLU A 504 -43.74 -29.47 -41.73
CA GLU A 504 -43.16 -29.42 -43.10
C GLU A 504 -43.93 -28.83 -44.31
N ASP A 505 -43.18 -27.99 -45.05
CA ASP A 505 -43.06 -27.88 -46.52
C ASP A 505 -44.33 -27.60 -47.39
N ASP A 506 -44.25 -27.02 -48.60
CA ASP A 506 -43.11 -26.80 -49.50
C ASP A 506 -43.39 -25.66 -50.52
N SER A 507 -42.33 -25.24 -51.22
CA SER A 507 -42.34 -24.77 -52.63
C SER A 507 -42.85 -23.34 -52.95
N PHE A 508 -42.47 -22.66 -54.06
CA PHE A 508 -41.79 -23.08 -55.29
C PHE A 508 -40.94 -21.92 -55.92
N ALA A 509 -40.03 -22.29 -56.83
CA ALA A 509 -39.55 -21.55 -58.02
C ALA A 509 -38.22 -20.73 -58.00
N ILE A 510 -37.24 -21.36 -58.66
CA ILE A 510 -35.92 -20.93 -59.21
C ILE A 510 -36.21 -20.30 -60.62
N PRO A 511 -35.45 -19.34 -61.23
CA PRO A 511 -34.08 -19.62 -61.74
C PRO A 511 -33.05 -18.49 -62.02
N GLY A 512 -31.75 -18.89 -62.08
CA GLY A 512 -30.76 -18.20 -62.95
C GLY A 512 -29.25 -18.33 -62.64
N LEU A 513 -28.63 -19.46 -63.01
CA LEU A 513 -27.25 -19.69 -63.55
C LEU A 513 -26.09 -18.66 -63.36
N THR A 514 -24.77 -18.99 -63.23
CA THR A 514 -23.99 -20.22 -62.90
C THR A 514 -22.48 -19.90 -62.74
N VAL A 515 -21.85 -20.39 -61.66
CA VAL A 515 -20.56 -21.14 -61.58
C VAL A 515 -19.29 -20.67 -62.35
N ALA A 516 -18.18 -20.43 -61.61
CA ALA A 516 -16.90 -21.21 -61.72
C ALA A 516 -15.89 -20.91 -60.59
N LYS A 517 -15.06 -21.91 -60.22
CA LYS A 517 -14.00 -21.85 -59.17
C LYS A 517 -12.59 -21.91 -59.79
N THR A 518 -11.63 -21.20 -59.20
CA THR A 518 -10.17 -21.53 -59.18
C THR A 518 -9.52 -20.87 -57.94
N ARG A 519 -8.96 -21.64 -56.99
CA ARG A 519 -7.56 -22.13 -56.88
C ARG A 519 -6.48 -21.04 -56.68
N ALA A 520 -5.90 -21.03 -55.47
CA ALA A 520 -4.48 -20.74 -55.21
C ALA A 520 -3.65 -22.04 -55.47
N PRO A 521 -2.29 -22.08 -55.49
CA PRO A 521 -1.34 -21.17 -54.82
C PRO A 521 -0.02 -20.85 -55.59
N ASP A 522 0.96 -20.30 -54.84
CA ASP A 522 2.43 -20.47 -54.95
C ASP A 522 3.38 -19.44 -55.65
N HIS A 523 4.48 -19.23 -54.90
CA HIS A 523 5.88 -18.87 -55.25
C HIS A 523 6.33 -17.47 -55.77
N LEU A 524 7.04 -16.79 -54.86
CA LEU A 524 8.46 -16.36 -54.89
C LEU A 524 9.06 -15.47 -56.02
N SER A 525 9.73 -14.40 -55.53
CA SER A 525 11.05 -13.84 -55.91
C SER A 525 11.29 -13.02 -57.20
N ASP A 526 12.12 -11.98 -56.98
CA ASP A 526 13.07 -11.29 -57.88
C ASP A 526 12.69 -10.04 -58.71
N ALA A 527 13.51 -9.00 -58.50
CA ALA A 527 13.71 -7.79 -59.33
C ALA A 527 14.77 -8.10 -60.44
N PRO A 528 15.20 -7.22 -61.40
CA PRO A 528 15.22 -5.73 -61.35
C PRO A 528 15.07 -4.96 -62.72
N ALA A 529 15.42 -3.65 -62.70
CA ALA A 529 16.08 -2.84 -63.77
C ALA A 529 15.29 -2.02 -64.86
N PHE A 530 15.12 -0.70 -64.59
CA PHE A 530 15.79 0.49 -65.23
C PHE A 530 15.44 1.07 -66.66
N VAL A 531 15.08 2.39 -66.67
CA VAL A 531 15.07 3.47 -67.75
C VAL A 531 14.22 3.32 -69.03
N PRO A 532 13.88 4.41 -69.81
CA PRO A 532 14.50 5.76 -70.04
C PRO A 532 13.66 6.98 -69.53
N SER A 533 13.98 8.30 -69.66
CA SER A 533 15.09 9.11 -70.27
C SER A 533 15.18 10.54 -69.63
N GLY A 534 16.09 11.42 -70.08
CA GLY A 534 16.16 12.89 -69.77
C GLY A 534 15.70 13.79 -70.95
N PRO A 535 15.87 15.15 -70.93
CA PRO A 535 17.15 15.82 -70.60
C PRO A 535 17.14 17.21 -69.87
N ALA A 536 18.32 17.53 -69.28
CA ALA A 536 19.02 18.83 -69.16
C ALA A 536 18.48 20.10 -68.41
N PHE A 537 19.06 20.37 -67.22
CA PHE A 537 19.90 21.53 -66.79
C PHE A 537 19.53 23.03 -67.10
N PRO A 538 20.08 24.09 -66.39
CA PRO A 538 21.00 24.11 -65.23
C PRO A 538 20.79 25.16 -64.08
N THR A 539 21.11 24.74 -62.85
CA THR A 539 21.91 25.42 -61.78
C THR A 539 21.64 26.83 -61.16
N ARG A 540 21.71 26.81 -59.80
CA ARG A 540 22.47 27.69 -58.85
C ARG A 540 21.90 29.02 -58.26
N LYS A 541 21.62 28.93 -56.95
CA LYS A 541 22.02 29.79 -55.81
C LYS A 541 21.90 31.33 -55.93
N ARG A 542 21.05 31.92 -55.08
CA ARG A 542 21.34 33.13 -54.25
C ARG A 542 20.34 33.27 -53.08
N ARG A 543 20.84 33.63 -51.89
CA ARG A 543 20.10 34.30 -50.78
C ARG A 543 20.68 35.75 -50.66
N PRO A 544 20.15 36.66 -49.83
CA PRO A 544 18.81 37.26 -49.93
C PRO A 544 18.83 38.81 -49.74
N VAL A 545 17.90 39.59 -50.30
CA VAL A 545 17.62 40.97 -49.82
C VAL A 545 16.11 41.26 -49.91
N ARG A 546 15.57 41.92 -48.87
CA ARG A 546 14.16 42.32 -48.74
C ARG A 546 13.87 43.63 -49.50
N HIS A 547 12.63 43.84 -49.91
CA HIS A 547 12.02 45.17 -49.98
C HIS A 547 10.70 45.17 -49.19
N ASN A 548 10.44 46.26 -48.46
CA ASN A 548 9.42 46.35 -47.41
C ASN A 548 8.04 46.77 -47.96
N ILE A 549 6.98 46.43 -47.21
CA ILE A 549 5.70 47.14 -47.24
C ILE A 549 5.39 47.60 -45.80
N THR A 550 5.98 48.71 -45.38
CA THR A 550 5.63 49.45 -44.14
C THR A 550 6.04 50.91 -44.29
N MET A 551 5.22 51.84 -43.79
CA MET A 551 5.59 53.25 -43.62
C MET A 551 6.00 53.53 -42.18
N GLN A 552 6.94 54.45 -42.00
CA GLN A 552 7.26 55.05 -40.69
C GLN A 552 6.41 56.30 -40.46
N ALA A 553 5.91 56.46 -39.24
CA ALA A 553 5.45 57.74 -38.72
C ALA A 553 6.36 58.15 -37.55
N MET A 554 6.98 59.33 -37.64
CA MET A 554 7.73 59.92 -36.53
C MET A 554 6.80 60.76 -35.65
N MET A 555 6.72 60.43 -34.36
CA MET A 555 6.55 61.46 -33.32
C MET A 555 7.17 60.99 -32.00
N ARG A 556 7.82 61.93 -31.29
CA ARG A 556 8.53 61.68 -30.04
C ARG A 556 7.63 62.06 -28.86
N TYR A 557 7.51 61.20 -27.86
CA TYR A 557 7.14 61.62 -26.50
C TYR A 557 8.06 60.97 -25.47
N ARG A 558 8.38 61.72 -24.40
CA ARG A 558 9.42 61.35 -23.41
C ARG A 558 8.89 60.36 -22.38
N MET A 559 9.72 59.36 -22.05
CA MET A 559 9.58 58.47 -20.89
C MET A 559 10.53 58.90 -19.76
N PRO A 560 10.21 58.58 -18.50
CA PRO A 560 11.21 58.29 -17.48
C PRO A 560 11.32 56.78 -17.19
N PHE A 561 12.52 56.24 -17.40
CA PHE A 561 13.12 55.04 -16.76
C PHE A 561 12.54 53.61 -16.98
N PHE A 562 13.35 52.79 -17.66
CA PHE A 562 13.40 51.30 -17.68
C PHE A 562 12.19 50.47 -18.20
N LYS A 563 12.14 50.23 -19.52
CA LYS A 563 12.48 48.93 -20.18
C LYS A 563 12.19 48.93 -21.70
N ARG A 564 12.80 47.98 -22.42
CA ARG A 564 12.88 47.76 -23.90
C ARG A 564 11.66 48.17 -24.76
N PHE A 565 11.96 48.77 -25.92
CA PHE A 565 11.02 49.05 -27.02
C PHE A 565 10.42 47.78 -27.67
N MET A 566 9.14 47.85 -28.05
CA MET A 566 8.59 47.15 -29.22
C MET A 566 7.96 48.17 -30.19
N PRO A 567 8.06 47.99 -31.51
CA PRO A 567 7.40 48.85 -32.49
C PRO A 567 5.90 48.52 -32.57
N ILE A 568 5.05 49.55 -32.57
CA ILE A 568 3.61 49.40 -32.80
C ILE A 568 3.37 49.18 -34.30
N LEU A 569 2.80 48.02 -34.64
CA LEU A 569 2.29 47.69 -35.97
C LEU A 569 0.76 47.62 -35.88
N LEU A 570 0.07 48.52 -36.56
CA LEU A 570 -1.39 48.48 -36.74
C LEU A 570 -1.71 47.88 -38.11
N PRO A 571 -2.45 46.75 -38.20
CA PRO A 571 -2.86 46.18 -39.49
C PRO A 571 -4.02 46.97 -40.11
N MET A 572 -3.92 47.27 -41.40
CA MET A 572 -5.08 47.63 -42.22
C MET A 572 -5.88 46.37 -42.54
N TYR A 573 -7.17 46.38 -42.17
CA TYR A 573 -8.17 45.31 -42.39
C TYR A 573 -7.92 43.95 -41.68
N PRO A 574 -8.97 43.35 -41.07
CA PRO A 574 -8.86 42.08 -40.38
C PRO A 574 -9.06 40.91 -41.35
N VAL A 575 -7.97 40.39 -41.92
CA VAL A 575 -7.93 39.04 -42.50
C VAL A 575 -6.81 38.26 -41.83
N LEU A 576 -7.18 37.23 -41.08
CA LEU A 576 -6.23 36.31 -40.43
C LEU A 576 -5.80 35.25 -41.45
N GLU A 577 -4.59 35.37 -42.00
CA GLU A 577 -3.98 34.28 -42.77
C GLU A 577 -3.56 33.13 -41.84
N GLU A 578 -4.33 32.03 -41.86
CA GLU A 578 -4.01 30.84 -41.09
C GLU A 578 -2.78 30.11 -41.64
N LYS A 579 -1.73 29.95 -40.81
CA LYS A 579 -0.53 29.20 -41.21
C LYS A 579 -0.71 27.70 -41.01
N VAL A 580 -0.88 27.03 -42.14
CA VAL A 580 -1.07 25.58 -42.22
C VAL A 580 0.26 24.83 -42.20
N LYS A 581 0.34 23.75 -41.41
CA LYS A 581 1.40 22.75 -41.52
C LYS A 581 0.81 21.35 -41.77
N TRP A 582 1.65 20.48 -42.29
CA TRP A 582 1.35 19.10 -42.60
C TRP A 582 2.29 18.22 -41.78
N ASP A 583 1.77 17.11 -41.25
CA ASP A 583 2.58 16.13 -40.54
C ASP A 583 3.26 15.13 -41.52
N VAL A 584 3.93 14.12 -40.97
CA VAL A 584 4.65 13.12 -41.78
C VAL A 584 3.74 12.05 -42.41
N TYR A 585 2.47 12.00 -42.04
CA TYR A 585 1.45 11.11 -42.62
C TYR A 585 0.56 11.84 -43.64
N GLY A 586 0.72 13.14 -43.80
CA GLY A 586 0.00 13.98 -44.76
C GLY A 586 -1.27 14.61 -44.18
N GLU A 587 -1.46 14.59 -42.86
CA GLU A 587 -2.57 15.27 -42.21
C GLU A 587 -2.24 16.73 -41.88
N LYS A 588 -3.27 17.57 -41.96
CA LYS A 588 -3.16 19.02 -41.82
C LYS A 588 -3.39 19.40 -40.35
N TYR A 589 -2.36 19.91 -39.67
CA TYR A 589 -2.45 20.30 -38.26
C TYR A 589 -2.01 21.76 -38.02
N ARG A 590 -2.59 22.39 -37.00
CA ARG A 590 -2.19 23.72 -36.53
C ARG A 590 -1.37 23.54 -35.24
N PRO A 591 -0.12 24.03 -35.14
CA PRO A 591 0.67 23.91 -33.91
C PRO A 591 0.05 24.62 -32.68
N GLU A 592 -0.89 25.53 -32.92
CA GLU A 592 -1.55 26.36 -31.91
C GLU A 592 -2.58 25.56 -31.10
N ASP A 593 -3.22 24.57 -31.73
CA ASP A 593 -4.23 23.70 -31.11
C ASP A 593 -3.63 22.76 -30.05
N TYR A 594 -2.30 22.60 -30.05
CA TYR A 594 -1.54 21.70 -29.16
C TYR A 594 -0.63 22.45 -28.17
N THR A 595 -0.73 23.78 -28.05
CA THR A 595 0.03 24.54 -27.05
C THR A 595 -0.80 24.79 -25.78
N VAL A 596 -0.46 24.06 -24.70
CA VAL A 596 -1.19 23.97 -23.42
C VAL A 596 -1.48 25.31 -22.71
N SER A 597 -0.87 26.41 -23.14
CA SER A 597 -0.87 27.71 -22.45
C SER A 597 -2.08 28.63 -22.71
N LYS A 598 -3.11 28.19 -23.46
CA LYS A 598 -4.30 29.02 -23.74
C LYS A 598 -5.67 28.41 -23.39
N LEU A 599 -5.73 27.21 -22.81
CA LEU A 599 -6.96 26.59 -22.31
C LEU A 599 -7.42 27.15 -20.94
N ARG A 600 -7.36 28.49 -20.76
CA ARG A 600 -7.92 29.22 -19.62
C ARG A 600 -8.65 30.49 -20.07
N VAL A 601 -9.73 30.31 -20.83
CA VAL A 601 -10.81 31.30 -20.98
C VAL A 601 -12.14 30.56 -20.82
N HIS A 602 -13.11 31.19 -20.14
CA HIS A 602 -14.34 30.58 -19.66
C HIS A 602 -15.18 29.87 -20.75
N LEU A 603 -15.27 28.55 -20.67
CA LEU A 603 -16.52 27.83 -20.82
C LEU A 603 -16.78 27.04 -19.51
N PRO A 604 -18.03 26.88 -19.07
CA PRO A 604 -18.38 25.99 -17.97
C PRO A 604 -18.33 24.54 -18.45
N VAL A 605 -17.12 23.98 -18.52
CA VAL A 605 -16.93 22.53 -18.61
C VAL A 605 -17.20 21.96 -17.21
N PRO A 606 -18.14 21.01 -17.05
CA PRO A 606 -18.33 20.33 -15.77
C PRO A 606 -17.01 19.73 -15.28
N GLN A 607 -16.68 19.94 -14.00
CA GLN A 607 -15.38 19.53 -13.42
C GLN A 607 -15.18 18.00 -13.31
N GLU A 608 -16.17 17.22 -13.76
CA GLU A 608 -16.21 15.76 -13.72
C GLU A 608 -15.21 15.13 -14.70
N ILE A 609 -15.16 15.61 -15.95
CA ILE A 609 -14.41 14.97 -17.07
C ILE A 609 -12.88 15.03 -16.89
N ILE A 610 -12.37 15.95 -16.05
CA ILE A 610 -10.92 16.07 -15.79
C ILE A 610 -10.47 15.20 -14.60
N LYS A 611 -11.39 14.72 -13.75
CA LYS A 611 -11.04 13.81 -12.64
C LYS A 611 -10.80 12.38 -13.10
N GLU A 612 -11.57 11.90 -14.08
CA GLU A 612 -11.62 10.47 -14.49
C GLU A 612 -10.28 9.88 -14.98
N ALA A 613 -9.28 10.70 -15.33
CA ALA A 613 -7.98 10.22 -15.83
C ALA A 613 -6.89 10.02 -14.75
N ASP A 614 -6.98 10.72 -13.62
CA ASP A 614 -6.01 10.64 -12.51
C ASP A 614 -6.60 10.00 -11.23
N ASP A 615 -7.93 9.85 -11.15
CA ASP A 615 -8.66 9.24 -10.04
C ASP A 615 -8.53 7.69 -10.07
N PRO A 616 -7.88 7.05 -9.06
CA PRO A 616 -7.72 5.60 -9.02
C PRO A 616 -9.04 4.84 -8.82
N THR A 617 -10.11 5.54 -8.47
CA THR A 617 -11.45 5.00 -8.21
C THR A 617 -12.35 5.03 -9.46
N ALA A 618 -11.99 5.78 -10.50
CA ALA A 618 -12.86 5.99 -11.68
C ALA A 618 -13.23 4.70 -12.45
N ASN A 619 -12.44 3.63 -12.32
CA ASN A 619 -12.71 2.31 -12.89
C ASN A 619 -13.14 1.26 -11.85
N MET A 620 -13.32 1.62 -10.57
CA MET A 620 -14.02 0.75 -9.64
C MET A 620 -15.51 0.76 -10.02
N VAL A 621 -15.98 -0.36 -10.58
CA VAL A 621 -17.41 -0.66 -10.63
C VAL A 621 -17.86 -0.81 -9.18
N VAL A 622 -18.33 0.29 -8.58
CA VAL A 622 -18.94 0.28 -7.27
C VAL A 622 -20.05 -0.77 -7.32
N PRO A 623 -19.96 -1.87 -6.53
CA PRO A 623 -21.02 -2.86 -6.50
C PRO A 623 -22.31 -2.14 -6.15
N ILE A 624 -23.40 -2.44 -6.86
CA ILE A 624 -24.71 -1.82 -6.60
C ILE A 624 -25.04 -2.09 -5.13
N ALA A 625 -24.83 -1.09 -4.28
CA ALA A 625 -24.99 -1.22 -2.85
C ALA A 625 -26.48 -1.50 -2.60
N ASP A 626 -26.76 -2.67 -2.04
CA ASP A 626 -28.11 -2.97 -1.57
C ASP A 626 -28.35 -2.07 -0.36
N ASP A 627 -29.00 -0.93 -0.61
CA ASP A 627 -29.26 0.21 0.30
C ASP A 627 -30.08 -0.17 1.55
N ALA A 628 -30.37 -1.46 1.73
CA ALA A 628 -30.88 -2.06 2.94
C ALA A 628 -29.92 -1.79 4.11
N PRO A 629 -30.38 -1.16 5.20
CA PRO A 629 -29.53 -0.89 6.35
C PRO A 629 -29.09 -2.20 7.02
N THR A 630 -27.86 -2.22 7.51
CA THR A 630 -27.23 -3.41 8.10
C THR A 630 -26.73 -3.13 9.53
N LYS A 631 -26.48 -4.20 10.28
CA LYS A 631 -25.71 -4.21 11.53
C LYS A 631 -24.63 -5.28 11.46
N CYS A 632 -23.55 -5.07 12.21
CA CYS A 632 -22.52 -6.08 12.39
C CYS A 632 -22.82 -6.91 13.65
N ILE A 633 -22.64 -8.22 13.54
CA ILE A 633 -22.75 -9.16 14.65
C ILE A 633 -21.44 -9.94 14.77
N THR A 634 -21.09 -10.24 16.01
CA THR A 634 -19.91 -11.04 16.36
C THR A 634 -20.38 -12.28 17.10
N VAL A 635 -20.00 -13.46 16.61
CA VAL A 635 -20.38 -14.76 17.19
C VAL A 635 -19.13 -15.62 17.33
N ILE A 636 -18.93 -16.26 18.49
CA ILE A 636 -17.85 -17.25 18.65
C ILE A 636 -18.38 -18.60 18.14
N GLU A 637 -17.92 -19.01 16.96
CA GLU A 637 -18.29 -20.28 16.31
C GLU A 637 -17.15 -21.30 16.49
N LYS A 638 -17.49 -22.57 16.71
CA LYS A 638 -16.54 -23.69 16.70
C LYS A 638 -16.68 -24.42 15.36
N ILE A 639 -15.65 -24.34 14.54
CA ILE A 639 -15.68 -24.79 13.16
C ILE A 639 -14.78 -26.02 13.02
N GLU A 640 -15.32 -27.10 12.47
CA GLU A 640 -14.55 -28.31 12.15
C GLU A 640 -13.97 -28.20 10.74
N VAL A 641 -12.65 -28.21 10.64
CA VAL A 641 -11.91 -28.07 9.38
C VAL A 641 -11.72 -29.45 8.75
N ASN A 642 -12.58 -29.74 7.77
CA ASN A 642 -12.60 -31.01 7.04
C ASN A 642 -11.88 -30.93 5.69
N CYS A 643 -11.77 -29.74 5.10
CA CYS A 643 -11.00 -29.47 3.88
C CYS A 643 -9.52 -29.83 4.04
N ASN A 644 -8.83 -30.03 2.91
CA ASN A 644 -7.37 -30.15 2.91
C ASN A 644 -6.76 -28.76 3.18
N VAL A 645 -5.75 -28.69 4.05
CA VAL A 645 -5.02 -27.45 4.34
C VAL A 645 -3.53 -27.74 4.15
N GLU A 646 -2.87 -26.93 3.33
CA GLU A 646 -1.47 -27.11 2.97
C GLU A 646 -0.75 -25.76 2.97
N TYR A 647 0.47 -25.71 3.51
CA TYR A 647 1.34 -24.54 3.48
C TYR A 647 2.40 -24.73 2.40
N ILE A 648 2.52 -23.78 1.47
CA ILE A 648 3.50 -23.81 0.38
C ILE A 648 4.13 -22.41 0.26
N GLU A 649 5.40 -22.29 0.64
CA GLU A 649 6.06 -20.99 0.85
C GLU A 649 6.35 -20.22 -0.46
N PHE A 650 5.49 -19.26 -0.77
CA PHE A 650 5.63 -18.30 -1.87
C PHE A 650 5.91 -16.86 -1.41
N GLU A 651 6.22 -16.67 -0.12
CA GLU A 651 6.57 -15.38 0.49
C GLU A 651 7.62 -14.60 -0.31
N GLY A 652 8.57 -15.28 -0.97
CA GLY A 652 9.58 -14.59 -1.77
C GLY A 652 10.46 -13.69 -0.89
N ARG A 653 10.97 -14.27 0.20
CA ARG A 653 12.00 -13.71 1.09
C ARG A 653 13.26 -14.58 0.99
N SER A 654 14.40 -14.06 1.44
CA SER A 654 15.64 -14.85 1.55
C SER A 654 15.54 -15.91 2.64
N ASP A 655 16.18 -17.05 2.45
CA ASP A 655 16.31 -18.11 3.46
C ASP A 655 17.50 -17.88 4.39
N GLY A 656 17.48 -18.48 5.58
CA GLY A 656 18.42 -18.18 6.66
C GLY A 656 19.89 -18.44 6.30
N GLU A 657 20.18 -19.46 5.49
CA GLU A 657 21.55 -19.72 5.01
C GLU A 657 22.05 -18.60 4.07
N SER A 658 21.16 -18.06 3.23
CA SER A 658 21.48 -17.01 2.28
C SER A 658 21.60 -15.64 2.95
N THR A 659 20.70 -15.30 3.87
CA THR A 659 20.81 -14.11 4.73
C THR A 659 22.14 -14.09 5.49
N LYS A 660 22.52 -15.21 6.11
CA LYS A 660 23.83 -15.37 6.78
C LYS A 660 25.01 -15.10 5.83
N LYS A 661 24.99 -15.64 4.60
CA LYS A 661 26.03 -15.41 3.59
C LYS A 661 26.11 -13.95 3.14
N LEU A 662 24.98 -13.28 2.92
CA LEU A 662 24.93 -11.87 2.51
C LEU A 662 25.51 -10.95 3.58
N ILE A 663 25.15 -11.15 4.86
CA ILE A 663 25.71 -10.39 5.98
C ILE A 663 27.22 -10.67 6.12
N ALA A 664 27.65 -11.93 5.98
CA ALA A 664 29.07 -12.33 5.98
C ALA A 664 29.90 -11.73 4.81
N GLN A 665 29.27 -11.51 3.65
CA GLN A 665 29.89 -10.86 2.49
C GLN A 665 30.01 -9.35 2.69
N MET A 666 28.97 -8.69 3.21
CA MET A 666 28.98 -7.24 3.47
C MET A 666 29.93 -6.83 4.60
N LYS A 667 30.03 -7.62 5.68
CA LYS A 667 30.80 -7.31 6.90
C LYS A 667 30.52 -5.90 7.47
N PRO A 668 29.25 -5.59 7.78
CA PRO A 668 28.87 -4.28 8.31
C PRO A 668 29.66 -3.96 9.58
N LYS A 669 30.00 -2.68 9.84
CA LYS A 669 30.74 -2.31 11.06
C LYS A 669 29.90 -2.64 12.32
N GLN A 670 28.60 -2.36 12.25
CA GLN A 670 27.60 -2.64 13.27
C GLN A 670 26.39 -3.33 12.64
N LEU A 671 25.78 -4.25 13.39
CA LEU A 671 24.59 -4.99 12.96
C LEU A 671 23.51 -4.87 14.04
N ILE A 672 22.31 -4.45 13.62
CA ILE A 672 21.09 -4.57 14.41
C ILE A 672 20.17 -5.56 13.69
N ILE A 673 19.65 -6.50 14.46
CA ILE A 673 18.69 -7.50 13.99
C ILE A 673 17.33 -7.13 14.56
N VAL A 674 16.38 -6.87 13.68
CA VAL A 674 14.97 -6.60 14.01
C VAL A 674 14.10 -7.75 13.50
N HIS A 675 12.81 -7.78 13.86
CA HIS A 675 11.76 -8.68 13.33
C HIS A 675 12.03 -10.21 13.34
N GLY A 676 10.96 -10.98 13.39
CA GLY A 676 11.00 -12.43 13.57
C GLY A 676 11.17 -12.84 15.03
N SER A 677 10.90 -14.11 15.32
CA SER A 677 10.86 -14.63 16.69
C SER A 677 12.19 -14.47 17.44
N ALA A 678 12.11 -14.31 18.77
CA ALA A 678 13.28 -14.23 19.65
C ALA A 678 14.29 -15.39 19.49
N GLN A 679 13.84 -16.56 19.03
CA GLN A 679 14.73 -17.68 18.71
C GLN A 679 15.51 -17.45 17.41
N ALA A 680 14.84 -16.93 16.37
CA ALA A 680 15.45 -16.63 15.09
C ALA A 680 16.47 -15.48 15.18
N THR A 681 16.14 -14.43 15.94
CA THR A 681 17.03 -13.31 16.25
C THR A 681 18.32 -13.79 16.90
N ARG A 682 18.22 -14.58 17.99
CA ARG A 682 19.40 -15.12 18.71
C ARG A 682 20.25 -16.04 17.83
N HIS A 683 19.63 -16.86 16.99
CA HIS A 683 20.33 -17.74 16.06
C HIS A 683 21.13 -16.98 14.99
N LEU A 684 20.60 -15.85 14.50
CA LEU A 684 21.33 -14.99 13.57
C LEU A 684 22.43 -14.19 14.27
N ALA A 685 22.15 -13.66 15.47
CA ALA A 685 23.11 -12.95 16.31
C ALA A 685 24.33 -13.82 16.65
N GLN A 686 24.10 -15.04 17.16
CA GLN A 686 25.15 -16.00 17.50
C GLN A 686 26.03 -16.32 16.28
N TYR A 687 25.43 -16.58 15.12
CA TYR A 687 26.19 -16.82 13.89
C TYR A 687 27.11 -15.65 13.52
N CYS A 688 26.61 -14.41 13.66
CA CYS A 688 27.39 -13.21 13.34
C CYS A 688 28.53 -12.97 14.35
N TYR A 689 28.32 -13.31 15.62
CA TYR A 689 29.33 -13.29 16.67
C TYR A 689 30.42 -14.35 16.43
N ASP A 690 30.03 -15.62 16.25
CA ASP A 690 30.95 -16.76 16.07
C ASP A 690 31.88 -16.58 14.86
N ASN A 691 31.38 -15.94 13.79
CA ASN A 691 32.14 -15.70 12.56
C ASN A 691 32.84 -14.33 12.54
N ASN A 692 32.77 -13.56 13.64
CA ASN A 692 33.35 -12.22 13.79
C ASN A 692 33.00 -11.28 12.61
N ILE A 693 31.72 -11.28 12.21
CA ILE A 693 31.23 -10.57 11.02
C ILE A 693 31.02 -9.08 11.31
N ALA A 694 30.52 -8.75 12.50
CA ALA A 694 30.22 -7.40 12.97
C ALA A 694 30.24 -7.35 14.51
N GLN A 695 30.29 -6.14 15.09
CA GLN A 695 29.81 -5.98 16.46
C GLN A 695 28.28 -6.10 16.46
N VAL A 696 27.79 -7.29 16.82
CA VAL A 696 26.37 -7.54 17.03
C VAL A 696 25.94 -6.82 18.31
N LYS A 697 24.96 -5.92 18.22
CA LYS A 697 24.34 -5.32 19.39
C LYS A 697 23.01 -6.01 19.64
N ASP A 698 23.00 -6.97 20.56
CA ASP A 698 21.77 -7.63 20.99
C ASP A 698 20.78 -6.61 21.58
N ALA A 699 19.54 -6.67 21.11
CA ALA A 699 18.43 -5.93 21.68
C ALA A 699 17.86 -6.58 22.96
N ASP A 700 18.70 -7.27 23.75
CA ASP A 700 18.32 -7.92 25.02
C ASP A 700 18.95 -7.16 26.20
N LEU A 701 18.13 -6.40 26.95
CA LEU A 701 18.47 -5.96 28.31
C LEU A 701 17.43 -6.49 29.32
N ALA A 702 17.62 -7.72 29.78
CA ALA A 702 16.80 -8.28 30.84
C ALA A 702 17.00 -7.52 32.17
N TRP A 703 15.98 -6.80 32.61
CA TRP A 703 15.87 -6.25 33.97
C TRP A 703 14.95 -7.16 34.80
N ILE A 704 15.35 -7.48 36.03
CA ILE A 704 14.53 -8.21 37.01
C ILE A 704 14.45 -7.34 38.27
N ASP A 705 13.29 -6.75 38.53
CA ASP A 705 13.05 -6.00 39.77
C ASP A 705 12.69 -6.94 40.93
N ALA A 706 13.74 -7.47 41.56
CA ALA A 706 13.77 -8.21 42.83
C ALA A 706 13.60 -7.37 44.10
N GLN A 707 12.58 -7.59 44.94
CA GLN A 707 12.65 -7.16 46.35
C GLN A 707 13.34 -8.24 47.20
N ILE A 708 14.39 -7.87 47.94
CA ILE A 708 15.14 -8.77 48.85
C ILE A 708 14.49 -8.73 50.23
N THR A 709 13.97 -9.86 50.71
CA THR A 709 13.47 -10.02 52.08
C THR A 709 14.35 -11.01 52.86
N ALA A 710 15.05 -10.52 53.89
CA ALA A 710 15.69 -11.36 54.90
C ALA A 710 14.68 -11.75 55.99
N ARG A 711 14.81 -12.97 56.55
CA ARG A 711 14.06 -13.35 57.76
C ARG A 711 14.70 -12.71 58.99
N PRO A 712 13.93 -12.28 60.01
CA PRO A 712 14.49 -11.93 61.30
C PRO A 712 14.96 -13.20 62.01
N SER A 713 16.19 -13.16 62.55
CA SER A 713 16.77 -14.25 63.34
C SER A 713 16.07 -14.37 64.69
N GLU A 714 15.60 -15.56 65.06
CA GLU A 714 15.12 -15.82 66.41
C GLU A 714 16.31 -15.84 67.39
N VAL A 715 16.22 -15.04 68.45
CA VAL A 715 17.25 -14.94 69.49
C VAL A 715 17.01 -16.01 70.55
N GLY A 716 18.03 -16.79 70.91
CA GLY A 716 17.90 -17.70 72.05
C GLY A 716 19.14 -18.48 72.48
N VAL A 717 19.70 -18.05 73.62
CA VAL A 717 20.27 -18.88 74.71
C VAL A 717 21.80 -19.11 74.76
N GLU A 718 22.41 -18.22 75.57
CA GLU A 718 23.42 -18.45 76.63
C GLU A 718 24.84 -18.96 76.32
N ARG A 719 25.79 -18.42 77.10
CA ARG A 719 27.23 -18.74 77.12
C ARG A 719 27.55 -19.53 78.38
N GLU A 720 28.46 -20.50 78.28
CA GLU A 720 29.28 -20.92 79.44
C GLU A 720 30.77 -21.05 79.07
N ASN A 721 31.61 -20.40 79.88
CA ASN A 721 32.95 -20.79 80.38
C ASN A 721 34.01 -21.40 79.44
N GLY A 722 35.22 -20.79 79.39
CA GLY A 722 36.45 -21.53 79.00
C GLY A 722 37.64 -20.73 78.46
N THR A 723 38.48 -20.23 79.36
CA THR A 723 39.93 -19.90 79.26
C THR A 723 40.76 -20.20 77.97
N ASP A 724 41.39 -19.13 77.46
CA ASP A 724 42.86 -18.95 77.24
C ASP A 724 43.61 -19.50 75.98
N SER A 725 44.63 -18.73 75.57
CA SER A 725 45.76 -19.01 74.66
C SER A 725 45.55 -19.27 73.14
N ASP A 726 45.94 -18.25 72.36
CA ASP A 726 46.95 -18.25 71.27
C ASP A 726 46.83 -19.01 69.91
N VAL A 727 47.22 -18.27 68.85
CA VAL A 727 47.79 -18.67 67.52
C VAL A 727 46.87 -18.96 66.29
N GLN A 728 47.11 -18.13 65.26
CA GLN A 728 46.87 -18.25 63.79
C GLN A 728 45.44 -18.26 63.20
N PRO A 729 45.18 -17.38 62.20
CA PRO A 729 44.07 -17.54 61.25
C PRO A 729 44.51 -18.24 59.96
N MET A 730 43.88 -19.37 59.64
CA MET A 730 43.76 -19.88 58.28
C MET A 730 42.31 -20.26 58.00
N ASP A 731 41.91 -20.06 56.75
CA ASP A 731 40.63 -20.30 56.09
C ASP A 731 39.58 -21.17 56.81
N THR A 732 38.39 -20.59 56.99
CA THR A 732 37.12 -21.33 57.04
C THR A 732 36.05 -20.58 56.25
N ASP A 733 35.70 -21.16 55.10
CA ASP A 733 34.41 -20.94 54.43
C ASP A 733 33.26 -21.27 55.41
N GLN A 734 32.30 -20.37 55.61
CA GLN A 734 30.87 -20.74 55.66
C GLN A 734 29.87 -19.57 55.80
N HIS A 735 28.69 -19.80 55.20
CA HIS A 735 27.40 -19.15 55.44
C HIS A 735 27.24 -17.66 55.08
N ILE A 736 27.09 -17.42 53.77
CA ILE A 736 26.17 -16.37 53.27
C ILE A 736 24.76 -16.99 53.20
N ASP A 737 23.79 -16.36 53.86
CA ASP A 737 22.39 -16.78 53.85
C ASP A 737 21.78 -16.70 52.44
N LYS A 738 21.02 -17.75 52.06
CA LYS A 738 20.30 -17.80 50.78
C LYS A 738 19.10 -16.85 50.80
N CYS A 739 19.30 -15.62 50.31
CA CYS A 739 18.21 -14.74 49.92
C CYS A 739 17.47 -15.32 48.70
N MET A 740 16.14 -15.27 48.72
CA MET A 740 15.28 -15.65 47.59
C MET A 740 14.62 -14.40 47.00
N LEU A 741 14.48 -14.37 45.67
CA LEU A 741 13.80 -13.31 44.93
C LEU A 741 12.28 -13.56 44.92
N SER A 742 11.48 -12.50 45.06
CA SER A 742 10.04 -12.53 44.80
C SER A 742 9.63 -11.32 43.95
N ALA A 743 8.75 -11.55 42.97
CA ALA A 743 8.41 -10.55 41.95
C ALA A 743 7.54 -9.42 42.50
N LEU A 744 7.83 -8.19 42.06
CA LEU A 744 6.98 -7.04 42.29
C LEU A 744 5.73 -7.08 41.39
N ALA A 745 4.57 -6.77 41.96
CA ALA A 745 3.30 -6.77 41.24
C ALA A 745 3.04 -5.38 40.62
N GLY A 746 3.30 -5.25 39.32
CA GLY A 746 2.95 -4.09 38.52
C GLY A 746 3.70 -4.04 37.19
N ASP A 747 3.00 -4.25 36.07
CA ASP A 747 3.57 -4.06 34.74
C ASP A 747 3.81 -2.57 34.46
N ALA A 748 5.07 -2.20 34.26
CA ALA A 748 5.44 -1.02 33.50
C ALA A 748 5.88 -1.46 32.10
N PRO A 749 5.47 -0.77 31.01
CA PRO A 749 5.84 -1.18 29.66
C PRO A 749 7.35 -1.05 29.45
N PHE A 750 8.02 -2.19 29.29
CA PHE A 750 9.42 -2.26 28.87
C PHE A 750 9.61 -1.60 27.50
N ARG A 751 10.70 -0.85 27.34
CA ARG A 751 11.20 -0.39 26.03
C ARG A 751 12.68 -0.75 25.90
N ASP A 752 12.99 -1.68 25.02
CA ASP A 752 14.36 -2.08 24.69
C ASP A 752 14.99 -1.04 23.75
N VAL A 753 15.75 -0.08 24.29
CA VAL A 753 16.47 0.93 23.50
C VAL A 753 17.93 0.51 23.30
N VAL A 754 18.39 0.46 22.04
CA VAL A 754 19.71 -0.08 21.67
C VAL A 754 20.75 1.04 21.47
N TYR A 755 21.80 1.05 22.29
CA TYR A 755 22.86 2.07 22.22
C TYR A 755 23.94 1.74 21.20
N VAL A 756 24.07 2.59 20.19
CA VAL A 756 25.01 2.41 19.09
C VAL A 756 26.44 2.84 19.49
N ASN A 757 26.61 3.72 20.48
CA ASN A 757 27.91 4.24 20.94
C ASN A 757 28.32 3.74 22.34
N ASP A 758 29.63 3.52 22.52
CA ASP A 758 30.28 3.20 23.79
C ASP A 758 31.09 4.43 24.28
N PRO A 759 30.56 5.31 25.14
CA PRO A 759 31.30 6.45 25.67
C PRO A 759 32.48 5.99 26.54
N LYS A 760 33.56 6.78 26.61
CA LYS A 760 34.76 6.43 27.37
C LYS A 760 34.68 6.93 28.82
N LEU A 761 35.26 6.16 29.75
CA LEU A 761 35.42 6.57 31.16
C LEU A 761 36.09 7.96 31.29
N SER A 762 37.00 8.32 30.37
CA SER A 762 37.67 9.63 30.34
C SER A 762 36.73 10.79 30.02
N GLU A 763 35.78 10.58 29.11
CA GLU A 763 34.76 11.56 28.73
C GLU A 763 33.76 11.73 29.89
N MET A 764 33.34 10.61 30.50
CA MET A 764 32.51 10.61 31.72
C MET A 764 33.16 11.39 32.88
N LYS A 765 34.47 11.24 33.10
CA LYS A 765 35.20 12.03 34.12
C LYS A 765 35.12 13.53 33.87
N GLN A 766 35.31 13.97 32.62
CA GLN A 766 35.26 15.40 32.27
C GLN A 766 33.85 15.96 32.47
N LEU A 767 32.82 15.22 32.05
CA LEU A 767 31.42 15.60 32.24
C LEU A 767 31.07 15.78 33.73
N LEU A 768 31.47 14.83 34.57
CA LEU A 768 31.21 14.90 36.01
C LEU A 768 31.93 16.06 36.70
N ILE A 769 33.16 16.37 36.29
CA ILE A 769 33.90 17.55 36.77
C ILE A 769 33.19 18.85 36.34
N ASN A 770 32.71 18.93 35.09
CA ASN A 770 31.96 20.09 34.58
C ASN A 770 30.62 20.28 35.32
N MET A 771 30.00 19.20 35.80
CA MET A 771 28.81 19.22 36.68
C MET A 771 29.15 19.51 38.16
N GLY A 772 30.42 19.74 38.52
CA GLY A 772 30.84 20.08 39.88
C GLY A 772 31.09 18.89 40.81
N TYR A 773 31.14 17.66 40.30
CA TYR A 773 31.47 16.47 41.09
C TYR A 773 32.98 16.22 41.12
N SER A 774 33.51 15.89 42.30
CA SER A 774 34.88 15.41 42.44
C SER A 774 35.00 13.99 41.89
N ALA A 775 35.69 13.82 40.75
CA ALA A 775 35.85 12.55 40.06
C ALA A 775 37.33 12.23 39.78
N GLU A 776 37.82 11.08 40.26
CA GLU A 776 39.23 10.69 40.21
C GLU A 776 39.43 9.28 39.65
N PHE A 777 40.56 9.04 38.97
CA PHE A 777 40.89 7.70 38.46
C PHE A 777 41.86 7.01 39.41
N SER A 778 41.54 5.77 39.79
CA SER A 778 42.47 4.87 40.46
C SER A 778 42.26 3.45 39.92
N SER A 779 43.35 2.78 39.51
CA SER A 779 43.36 1.38 39.04
C SER A 779 42.29 1.01 38.00
N GLY A 780 42.00 1.90 37.05
CA GLY A 780 40.98 1.67 35.99
C GLY A 780 39.53 1.90 36.41
N VAL A 781 39.31 2.35 37.64
CA VAL A 781 38.00 2.70 38.21
C VAL A 781 37.92 4.22 38.40
N LEU A 782 36.75 4.80 38.10
CA LEU A 782 36.44 6.22 38.28
C LEU A 782 35.67 6.41 39.59
N TYR A 783 36.31 6.98 40.60
CA TYR A 783 35.73 7.24 41.92
C TYR A 783 35.11 8.63 41.98
N ILE A 784 33.93 8.76 42.59
CA ILE A 784 33.15 9.98 42.64
C ILE A 784 32.77 10.27 44.09
N GLY A 785 33.19 11.44 44.59
CA GLY A 785 32.91 11.90 45.95
C GLY A 785 33.44 10.99 47.08
N GLY A 786 34.27 9.99 46.78
CA GLY A 786 34.78 9.00 47.74
C GLY A 786 33.78 7.94 48.21
N VAL A 787 32.55 7.92 47.67
CA VAL A 787 31.45 7.00 48.08
C VAL A 787 30.90 6.14 46.96
N ILE A 788 31.20 6.47 45.70
CA ILE A 788 30.68 5.79 44.50
C ILE A 788 31.85 5.52 43.56
N SER A 789 31.84 4.36 42.90
CA SER A 789 32.84 3.98 41.92
C SER A 789 32.17 3.50 40.63
N ILE A 790 32.78 3.83 39.49
CA ILE A 790 32.36 3.40 38.16
C ILE A 790 33.51 2.63 37.53
N ARG A 791 33.27 1.36 37.21
CA ARG A 791 34.23 0.49 36.52
C ARG A 791 33.68 0.05 35.17
N ARG A 792 34.58 -0.43 34.30
CA ARG A 792 34.21 -1.17 33.09
C ARG A 792 34.45 -2.65 33.35
N ASN A 793 33.43 -3.48 33.16
CA ASN A 793 33.56 -4.95 33.27
C ASN A 793 34.23 -5.52 32.02
N GLU A 794 34.67 -6.77 32.06
CA GLU A 794 35.36 -7.47 30.95
C GLU A 794 34.55 -7.46 29.64
N ALA A 795 33.21 -7.47 29.74
CA ALA A 795 32.27 -7.33 28.62
C ALA A 795 32.09 -5.88 28.11
N GLY A 796 32.94 -4.93 28.50
CA GLY A 796 32.88 -3.54 28.02
C GLY A 796 31.73 -2.68 28.59
N ARG A 797 30.87 -3.23 29.44
CA ARG A 797 29.76 -2.50 30.08
C ARG A 797 30.22 -1.72 31.32
N PHE A 798 29.59 -0.57 31.57
CA PHE A 798 29.82 0.23 32.77
C PHE A 798 29.05 -0.36 33.96
N HIS A 799 29.67 -0.35 35.13
CA HIS A 799 29.07 -0.83 36.37
C HIS A 799 29.32 0.20 37.49
N ILE A 800 28.26 0.56 38.22
CA ILE A 800 28.27 1.59 39.26
C ILE A 800 28.11 0.90 40.62
N GLU A 801 29.16 0.93 41.44
CA GLU A 801 29.17 0.38 42.80
C GLU A 801 29.13 1.54 43.82
N GLY A 802 28.28 1.45 44.85
CA GLY A 802 28.19 2.48 45.89
C GLY A 802 26.94 2.37 46.75
N CYS A 803 26.89 3.13 47.86
CA CYS A 803 25.71 3.15 48.73
C CYS A 803 24.52 3.84 48.04
N ALA A 804 23.36 3.19 48.04
CA ALA A 804 22.12 3.75 47.50
C ALA A 804 21.71 5.02 48.27
N GLY A 805 21.73 6.16 47.59
CA GLY A 805 21.42 7.48 48.15
C GLY A 805 21.29 8.55 47.08
N PRO A 806 20.99 9.81 47.44
CA PRO A 806 20.66 10.86 46.47
C PRO A 806 21.76 11.15 45.43
N LEU A 807 23.04 10.97 45.81
CA LEU A 807 24.16 11.10 44.89
C LEU A 807 24.26 9.91 43.91
N TYR A 808 24.00 8.69 44.39
CA TYR A 808 23.97 7.49 43.54
C TYR A 808 22.85 7.56 42.51
N LEU A 809 21.65 7.99 42.92
CA LEU A 809 20.53 8.20 42.01
C LEU A 809 20.85 9.26 40.97
N LYS A 810 21.31 10.46 41.36
CA LYS A 810 21.71 11.50 40.40
C LYS A 810 22.82 11.06 39.45
N LEU A 811 23.84 10.35 39.92
CA LEU A 811 24.91 9.86 39.05
C LEU A 811 24.42 8.75 38.13
N ARG A 812 23.55 7.84 38.61
CA ARG A 812 22.85 6.86 37.76
C ARG A 812 22.04 7.58 36.70
N ASP A 813 21.31 8.63 37.04
CA ASP A 813 20.47 9.37 36.10
C ASP A 813 21.32 10.13 35.07
N ILE A 814 22.43 10.78 35.47
CA ILE A 814 23.41 11.41 34.55
C ILE A 814 24.07 10.38 33.63
N ILE A 815 24.44 9.22 34.16
CA ILE A 815 25.02 8.13 33.38
C ILE A 815 23.97 7.60 32.40
N LEU A 816 22.73 7.36 32.86
CA LEU A 816 21.61 7.04 31.99
C LEU A 816 21.39 8.14 30.94
N GLU A 817 21.45 9.44 31.23
CA GLU A 817 21.39 10.50 30.20
C GLU A 817 22.51 10.43 29.14
N GLN A 818 23.68 9.86 29.47
CA GLN A 818 24.73 9.54 28.49
C GLN A 818 24.48 8.22 27.74
N PHE A 819 23.71 7.31 28.34
CA PHE A 819 23.37 5.96 27.86
C PHE A 819 21.87 5.78 27.54
N MET A 820 21.10 6.85 27.33
CA MET A 820 19.66 6.90 27.03
C MET A 820 19.36 8.25 26.37
N VAL A 821 18.44 8.25 25.42
CA VAL A 821 17.38 9.28 25.43
C VAL A 821 16.07 8.49 25.53
N LEU A 822 15.10 9.10 26.22
CA LEU A 822 13.77 8.62 26.58
C LEU A 822 13.01 7.86 25.47
#